data_AF-A0A9D7RIN4-F1
#
_entry.id   AF-A0A9D7RIN4-F1
#
_cell.length_a   1.000
_cell.length_b   1.000
_cell.length_c   1.000
_cell.angle_alpha   90.00
_cell.angle_beta   90.00
_cell.angle_gamma   90.00
#
_symmetry.space_group_name_H-M   'P 1'
#
loop_
_entity.id
_entity.type
_entity.pdbx_description
1 polymer ?
#
loop_
_entity_poly.entity_id
_entity_poly.type
_entity_poly.pdbx_seq_one_letter_code
_entity_poly.pdbx_strand_id
1 'polypeptide(L)'
;MIRQAEQKVKSLTDPFLKRRYAYQLVVQYRYAENTEECSRYCDEYFEWENTESVLVPWAQFHKAESMASKGEQAEAAYLLSKVFDHCESKKIRVYQMFDRDILEDVLRLAKTAHEKAVILAIYAFMQPDRALDNVKEIAALDPSSRYLPQLLAREINKLEDWMLTPQVTFFEGGIPNYDFDDEEKEDNLMPGESTGLLEKEIPYLKKNLAKDRDYLRELCGLLETLLKNPEFKQHDFAHLAAAHLYYLDHQSTPAAGHLDKVKDGKNPVVQLQTNLIKLLILPEQVDIRFPEAKDEIARGLARVKEYASYGEKGLRMYPKLMLYFSRLYQQKGDAMTAGLFYNHGYRIPKNRYQSESDYYQKISYFDRFAKLEEVDALIALRQKENPTALEKLLLAPLNQLENAYNQGWYNEDEATKVLEAAPSLEQLYELKGTIAIRQNRLEEALAAFEHLPDAYWNEHYAFKYHLAQEPFATVKTYPWQGETLKLYNKKAILKRMIELQKQAEQAGPQQAEACYLLGNAYYNFTYWGQNWMMFSYGQSVAELTKSLYTSFENYSFMPNGKTYFKEYYQLSRAAAYYQKAYQAKPDAELAARITFMLGTCDKYAHHDWDRDYWEDEEEKEPYISPFFDTFRDQFGNSAAYRECLSDCPELADYFKKKGGGGGGGGGGGGGGKKSRPRRGATNNPDHFFFASGGPPAPTPLPPQPPQRL
;
A
#
# COMPACT_ATOMS: atom_id res chain seq x y z
N MET A 1 20.26 6.70 55.74
CA MET A 1 18.85 7.02 55.47
C MET A 1 17.89 6.04 56.14
N ILE A 2 17.88 4.73 55.81
CA ILE A 2 16.96 3.72 56.41
C ILE A 2 16.75 3.90 57.93
N ARG A 3 17.80 3.78 58.77
CA ARG A 3 17.71 3.93 60.24
C ARG A 3 17.01 5.22 60.72
N GLN A 4 17.16 6.32 59.99
CA GLN A 4 16.49 7.59 60.32
C GLN A 4 14.99 7.52 60.01
N ALA A 5 14.61 6.91 58.89
CA ALA A 5 13.21 6.69 58.55
C ALA A 5 12.54 5.70 59.52
N GLU A 6 13.23 4.63 59.95
CA GLU A 6 12.74 3.71 60.99
C GLU A 6 12.45 4.43 62.31
N GLN A 7 13.39 5.29 62.74
CA GLN A 7 13.21 6.12 63.93
C GLN A 7 12.02 7.06 63.77
N LYS A 8 11.85 7.68 62.60
CA LYS A 8 10.71 8.57 62.30
C LYS A 8 9.37 7.83 62.32
N VAL A 9 9.28 6.62 61.73
CA VAL A 9 8.05 5.81 61.81
C VAL A 9 7.70 5.49 63.28
N LYS A 10 8.69 5.17 64.11
CA LYS A 10 8.48 4.88 65.54
C LYS A 10 8.10 6.11 66.37
N SER A 11 8.64 7.29 66.05
CA SER A 11 8.48 8.50 66.87
C SER A 11 7.34 9.44 66.46
N LEU A 12 6.82 9.32 65.23
CA LEU A 12 5.78 10.23 64.72
C LEU A 12 4.37 9.79 65.17
N THR A 13 3.63 10.74 65.73
CA THR A 13 2.22 10.59 66.10
C THR A 13 1.26 10.92 64.95
N ASP A 14 1.68 11.78 64.02
CA ASP A 14 0.91 12.14 62.82
C ASP A 14 0.78 10.93 61.86
N PRO A 15 -0.44 10.42 61.59
CA PRO A 15 -0.62 9.23 60.74
C PRO A 15 -0.23 9.45 59.27
N PHE A 16 -0.40 10.67 58.75
CA PHE A 16 -0.12 11.02 57.35
C PHE A 16 1.39 11.04 57.07
N LEU A 17 2.18 11.57 58.01
CA LEU A 17 3.64 11.56 57.97
C LEU A 17 4.19 10.16 58.28
N LYS A 18 3.67 9.48 59.31
CA LYS A 18 4.10 8.11 59.66
C LYS A 18 3.96 7.17 58.46
N ARG A 19 2.82 7.19 57.76
CA ARG A 19 2.59 6.38 56.54
C ARG A 19 3.55 6.75 55.41
N ARG A 20 3.96 8.02 55.26
CA ARG A 20 4.96 8.42 54.24
C ARG A 20 6.36 7.94 54.56
N TYR A 21 6.80 7.98 55.81
CA TYR A 21 8.09 7.40 56.19
C TYR A 21 8.09 5.86 56.07
N ALA A 22 6.97 5.19 56.37
CA ALA A 22 6.83 3.76 56.11
C ALA A 22 6.94 3.41 54.61
N TYR A 23 6.31 4.20 53.72
CA TYR A 23 6.44 4.02 52.27
C TYR A 23 7.89 4.16 51.81
N GLN A 24 8.62 5.17 52.33
CA GLN A 24 10.04 5.32 52.03
C GLN A 24 10.87 4.11 52.52
N LEU A 25 10.53 3.49 53.64
CA LEU A 25 11.18 2.25 54.09
C LEU A 25 10.93 1.09 53.12
N VAL A 26 9.69 0.87 52.65
CA VAL A 26 9.37 -0.16 51.64
C VAL A 26 10.24 0.03 50.38
N VAL A 27 10.32 1.25 49.85
CA VAL A 27 11.12 1.58 48.67
C VAL A 27 12.62 1.34 48.92
N GLN A 28 13.14 1.82 50.05
CA GLN A 28 14.57 1.73 50.38
C GLN A 28 14.99 0.28 50.68
N TYR A 29 14.15 -0.52 51.33
CA TYR A 29 14.44 -1.94 51.59
C TYR A 29 14.41 -2.79 50.33
N ARG A 30 13.52 -2.49 49.36
CA ARG A 30 13.57 -3.11 48.02
C ARG A 30 14.90 -2.81 47.31
N TYR A 31 15.33 -1.55 47.29
CA TYR A 31 16.63 -1.17 46.69
C TYR A 31 17.85 -1.70 47.45
N ALA A 32 17.68 -2.12 48.70
CA ALA A 32 18.70 -2.78 49.51
C ALA A 32 18.59 -4.32 49.48
N GLU A 33 17.77 -4.87 48.57
CA GLU A 33 17.52 -6.31 48.37
C GLU A 33 17.06 -7.06 49.63
N ASN A 34 16.48 -6.34 50.60
CA ASN A 34 15.95 -6.91 51.84
C ASN A 34 14.43 -7.11 51.71
N THR A 35 14.05 -8.22 51.07
CA THR A 35 12.65 -8.58 50.83
C THR A 35 11.86 -8.83 52.12
N GLU A 36 12.51 -9.27 53.20
CA GLU A 36 11.85 -9.50 54.50
C GLU A 36 11.36 -8.19 55.11
N GLU A 37 12.25 -7.20 55.26
CA GLU A 37 11.87 -5.89 55.81
C GLU A 37 11.01 -5.07 54.83
N CYS A 38 11.23 -5.20 53.52
CA CYS A 38 10.36 -4.61 52.50
C CYS A 38 8.92 -5.12 52.65
N SER A 39 8.74 -6.44 52.77
CA SER A 39 7.43 -7.07 52.98
C SER A 39 6.83 -6.68 54.31
N ARG A 40 7.60 -6.74 55.41
CA ARG A 40 7.13 -6.42 56.76
C ARG A 40 6.60 -4.99 56.87
N TYR A 41 7.32 -4.00 56.34
CA TYR A 41 6.84 -2.61 56.29
C TYR A 41 5.68 -2.41 55.30
N CYS A 42 5.57 -3.23 54.25
CA CYS A 42 4.42 -3.20 53.35
C CYS A 42 3.16 -3.71 54.05
N ASP A 43 3.23 -4.84 54.73
CA ASP A 43 2.09 -5.47 55.40
C ASP A 43 1.64 -4.66 56.63
N GLU A 44 2.57 -4.12 57.43
CA GLU A 44 2.24 -3.30 58.62
C GLU A 44 1.53 -1.97 58.28
N TYR A 45 1.68 -1.41 57.07
CA TYR A 45 1.22 -0.05 56.72
C TYR A 45 0.39 0.10 55.42
N PHE A 46 0.37 -0.93 54.58
CA PHE A 46 -0.14 -0.87 53.20
C PHE A 46 -0.90 -2.13 52.76
N GLU A 47 -1.55 -2.83 53.68
CA GLU A 47 -2.59 -3.80 53.31
C GLU A 47 -3.76 -3.14 52.58
N TRP A 48 -4.40 -3.90 51.69
CA TRP A 48 -5.53 -3.46 50.86
C TRP A 48 -6.76 -3.04 51.67
N GLU A 49 -6.94 -3.59 52.87
CA GLU A 49 -8.06 -3.30 53.77
C GLU A 49 -7.86 -1.97 54.53
N ASN A 50 -6.64 -1.41 54.53
CA ASN A 50 -6.25 -0.25 55.32
C ASN A 50 -6.32 1.08 54.53
N THR A 51 -7.50 1.70 54.54
CA THR A 51 -7.80 3.09 54.09
C THR A 51 -7.31 3.47 52.69
N GLU A 52 -8.26 3.72 51.79
CA GLU A 52 -8.05 4.09 50.39
C GLU A 52 -6.95 5.15 50.20
N SER A 53 -5.85 4.74 49.56
CA SER A 53 -4.67 5.58 49.39
C SER A 53 -3.80 5.08 48.24
N VAL A 54 -3.34 5.98 47.38
CA VAL A 54 -2.43 5.67 46.27
C VAL A 54 -1.12 4.99 46.71
N LEU A 55 -0.72 5.17 47.98
CA LEU A 55 0.47 4.52 48.53
C LEU A 55 0.30 3.00 48.71
N VAL A 56 -0.93 2.48 48.83
CA VAL A 56 -1.20 1.04 48.98
C VAL A 56 -0.71 0.26 47.76
N PRO A 57 -1.25 0.48 46.53
CA PRO A 57 -0.77 -0.25 45.36
C PRO A 57 0.70 0.05 45.03
N TRP A 58 1.23 1.23 45.37
CA TRP A 58 2.65 1.53 45.15
C TRP A 58 3.58 0.76 46.10
N ALA A 59 3.21 0.59 47.36
CA ALA A 59 3.98 -0.24 48.31
C ALA A 59 3.88 -1.72 47.92
N GLN A 60 2.68 -2.20 47.62
CA GLN A 60 2.42 -3.57 47.17
C GLN A 60 3.18 -3.91 45.87
N PHE A 61 3.29 -2.95 44.94
CA PHE A 61 4.15 -3.07 43.76
C PHE A 61 5.62 -3.28 44.13
N HIS A 62 6.16 -2.49 45.05
CA HIS A 62 7.55 -2.63 45.48
C HIS A 62 7.83 -3.91 46.28
N LYS A 63 6.86 -4.38 47.08
CA LYS A 63 6.90 -5.71 47.71
C LYS A 63 6.96 -6.80 46.64
N ALA A 64 6.08 -6.76 45.64
CA ALA A 64 6.05 -7.73 44.56
C ALA A 64 7.35 -7.75 43.73
N GLU A 65 7.92 -6.59 43.39
CA GLU A 65 9.26 -6.53 42.75
C GLU A 65 10.34 -7.18 43.63
N SER A 66 10.30 -6.99 44.96
CA SER A 66 11.26 -7.58 45.90
C SER A 66 11.10 -9.11 46.04
N MET A 67 9.87 -9.60 45.98
CA MET A 67 9.54 -11.04 46.02
C MET A 67 9.99 -11.74 44.73
N ALA A 68 9.73 -11.13 43.57
CA ALA A 68 10.18 -11.62 42.26
C ALA A 68 11.72 -11.76 42.21
N SER A 69 12.47 -10.77 42.70
CA SER A 69 13.94 -10.85 42.80
C SER A 69 14.45 -11.96 43.72
N LYS A 70 13.63 -12.44 44.67
CA LYS A 70 13.95 -13.55 45.58
C LYS A 70 13.55 -14.93 45.02
N GLY A 71 12.86 -14.96 43.88
CA GLY A 71 12.35 -16.19 43.25
C GLY A 71 10.91 -16.56 43.63
N GLU A 72 10.21 -15.73 44.41
CA GLU A 72 8.81 -15.93 44.83
C GLU A 72 7.85 -15.45 43.73
N GLN A 73 7.95 -16.04 42.52
CA GLN A 73 7.34 -15.50 41.30
C GLN A 73 5.81 -15.54 41.30
N ALA A 74 5.19 -16.64 41.77
CA ALA A 74 3.74 -16.80 41.75
C ALA A 74 3.07 -15.80 42.71
N GLU A 75 3.61 -15.65 43.93
CA GLU A 75 3.15 -14.70 44.92
C GLU A 75 3.39 -13.26 44.48
N ALA A 76 4.53 -12.96 43.85
CA ALA A 76 4.79 -11.65 43.25
C ALA A 76 3.79 -11.33 42.14
N ALA A 77 3.55 -12.24 41.19
CA ALA A 77 2.60 -12.04 40.09
C ALA A 77 1.15 -11.93 40.59
N TYR A 78 0.77 -12.66 41.64
CA TYR A 78 -0.51 -12.48 42.31
C TYR A 78 -0.65 -11.08 42.92
N LEU A 79 0.36 -10.58 43.64
CA LEU A 79 0.36 -9.19 44.14
C LEU A 79 0.32 -8.16 43.01
N LEU A 80 1.07 -8.38 41.92
CA LEU A 80 1.05 -7.53 40.73
C LEU A 80 -0.35 -7.50 40.09
N SER A 81 -1.12 -8.60 40.10
CA SER A 81 -2.50 -8.60 39.60
C SER A 81 -3.41 -7.64 40.37
N LYS A 82 -3.26 -7.57 41.70
CA LYS A 82 -3.99 -6.61 42.55
C LYS A 82 -3.52 -5.17 42.32
N VAL A 83 -2.23 -4.96 42.09
CA VAL A 83 -1.68 -3.66 41.68
C VAL A 83 -2.23 -3.22 40.32
N PHE A 84 -2.36 -4.14 39.36
CA PHE A 84 -2.95 -3.87 38.05
C PHE A 84 -4.39 -3.37 38.19
N ASP A 85 -5.20 -4.02 39.02
CA ASP A 85 -6.59 -3.61 39.17
C ASP A 85 -6.76 -2.23 39.86
N HIS A 86 -5.99 -2.01 40.92
CA HIS A 86 -6.11 -0.81 41.76
C HIS A 86 -5.21 0.37 41.33
N CYS A 87 -4.38 0.26 40.30
CA CYS A 87 -3.42 1.32 39.94
C CYS A 87 -3.12 1.45 38.43
N GLU A 88 -3.88 2.31 37.76
CA GLU A 88 -3.73 2.63 36.33
C GLU A 88 -2.28 2.93 35.90
N SER A 89 -1.56 3.77 36.66
CA SER A 89 -0.19 4.18 36.33
C SER A 89 0.87 3.08 36.45
N LYS A 90 0.50 1.89 36.93
CA LYS A 90 1.37 0.72 37.03
C LYS A 90 1.01 -0.40 36.05
N LYS A 91 -0.13 -0.34 35.34
CA LYS A 91 -0.60 -1.42 34.45
C LYS A 91 0.42 -1.86 33.40
N ILE A 92 1.08 -0.91 32.72
CA ILE A 92 2.12 -1.20 31.72
C ILE A 92 3.31 -1.93 32.36
N ARG A 93 3.72 -1.51 33.56
CA ARG A 93 4.85 -2.14 34.26
C ARG A 93 4.49 -3.51 34.81
N VAL A 94 3.26 -3.70 35.31
CA VAL A 94 2.75 -5.04 35.67
C VAL A 94 2.74 -5.95 34.45
N TYR A 95 2.20 -5.50 33.32
CA TYR A 95 2.18 -6.26 32.06
C TYR A 95 3.59 -6.70 31.62
N GLN A 96 4.60 -5.84 31.77
CA GLN A 96 6.01 -6.17 31.49
C GLN A 96 6.64 -7.18 32.47
N MET A 97 6.05 -7.36 33.65
CA MET A 97 6.59 -8.20 34.73
C MET A 97 5.79 -9.48 34.97
N PHE A 98 4.63 -9.62 34.34
CA PHE A 98 3.79 -10.80 34.48
C PHE A 98 4.30 -11.91 33.57
N ASP A 99 4.82 -12.98 34.16
CA ASP A 99 5.18 -14.17 33.40
C ASP A 99 3.92 -14.96 33.05
N ARG A 100 3.82 -15.40 31.80
CA ARG A 100 2.68 -16.17 31.27
C ARG A 100 2.75 -17.64 31.65
N ASP A 101 3.94 -18.18 31.87
CA ASP A 101 4.15 -19.62 32.08
C ASP A 101 3.74 -20.06 33.50
N ILE A 102 3.62 -19.11 34.43
CA ILE A 102 3.17 -19.34 35.82
C ILE A 102 1.66 -19.11 36.04
N LEU A 103 0.85 -18.97 34.97
CA LEU A 103 -0.57 -18.61 35.08
C LEU A 103 -1.35 -19.50 36.05
N GLU A 104 -1.21 -20.82 35.96
CA GLU A 104 -1.92 -21.77 36.82
C GLU A 104 -1.56 -21.61 38.30
N ASP A 105 -0.31 -21.29 38.60
CA ASP A 105 0.19 -21.08 39.96
C ASP A 105 -0.41 -19.79 40.55
N VAL A 106 -0.47 -18.72 39.76
CA VAL A 106 -1.06 -17.44 40.15
C VAL A 106 -2.58 -17.58 40.35
N LEU A 107 -3.27 -18.33 39.48
CA LEU A 107 -4.72 -18.58 39.61
C LEU A 107 -5.08 -19.41 40.86
N ARG A 108 -4.17 -20.24 41.36
CA ARG A 108 -4.34 -20.99 42.62
C ARG A 108 -4.26 -20.09 43.87
N LEU A 109 -3.62 -18.93 43.78
CA LEU A 109 -3.50 -17.95 44.89
C LEU A 109 -4.71 -17.02 45.02
N ALA A 110 -5.51 -16.89 43.95
CA ALA A 110 -6.66 -15.99 43.89
C ALA A 110 -7.82 -16.43 44.80
N LYS A 111 -8.29 -15.52 45.65
CA LYS A 111 -9.27 -15.78 46.70
C LYS A 111 -10.72 -15.53 46.27
N THR A 112 -10.93 -14.72 45.23
CA THR A 112 -12.27 -14.35 44.73
C THR A 112 -12.39 -14.59 43.23
N ALA A 113 -13.63 -14.69 42.72
CA ALA A 113 -13.87 -14.80 41.27
C ALA A 113 -13.37 -13.56 40.51
N HIS A 114 -13.51 -12.37 41.11
CA HIS A 114 -12.96 -11.12 40.58
C HIS A 114 -11.43 -11.14 40.49
N GLU A 115 -10.71 -11.59 41.53
CA GLU A 115 -9.24 -11.71 41.47
C GLU A 115 -8.79 -12.68 40.35
N LYS A 116 -9.50 -13.80 40.15
CA LYS A 116 -9.26 -14.71 39.01
C LYS A 116 -9.51 -14.02 37.67
N ALA A 117 -10.63 -13.29 37.54
CA ALA A 117 -10.96 -12.54 36.34
C ALA A 117 -9.92 -11.45 36.02
N VAL A 118 -9.31 -10.82 37.02
CA VAL A 118 -8.20 -9.86 36.83
C VAL A 118 -6.93 -10.54 36.32
N ILE A 119 -6.54 -11.68 36.89
CA ILE A 119 -5.37 -12.46 36.44
C ILE A 119 -5.55 -12.91 34.98
N LEU A 120 -6.71 -13.47 34.65
CA LEU A 120 -7.06 -13.85 33.28
C LEU A 120 -7.11 -12.65 32.34
N ALA A 121 -7.55 -11.47 32.79
CA ALA A 121 -7.54 -10.26 31.98
C ALA A 121 -6.12 -9.81 31.61
N ILE A 122 -5.17 -9.87 32.55
CA ILE A 122 -3.75 -9.58 32.28
C ILE A 122 -3.23 -10.56 31.22
N TYR A 123 -3.44 -11.86 31.41
CA TYR A 123 -3.05 -12.89 30.44
C TYR A 123 -3.68 -12.67 29.06
N ALA A 124 -4.97 -12.37 29.00
CA ALA A 124 -5.69 -12.10 27.75
C ALA A 124 -5.21 -10.84 27.01
N PHE A 125 -4.75 -9.80 27.74
CA PHE A 125 -4.08 -8.66 27.10
C PHE A 125 -2.73 -9.06 26.48
N MET A 126 -2.03 -10.05 27.05
CA MET A 126 -0.76 -10.58 26.53
C MET A 126 -0.94 -11.56 25.36
N GLN A 127 -2.17 -11.97 25.01
CA GLN A 127 -2.45 -12.85 23.88
C GLN A 127 -2.55 -12.06 22.57
N PRO A 128 -1.58 -12.16 21.63
CA PRO A 128 -1.65 -11.49 20.34
C PRO A 128 -2.76 -12.09 19.45
N ASP A 129 -2.96 -13.40 19.54
CA ASP A 129 -3.94 -14.20 18.80
C ASP A 129 -5.30 -14.25 19.51
N ARG A 130 -6.15 -15.23 19.15
CA ARG A 130 -7.55 -15.33 19.61
C ARG A 130 -7.64 -15.53 21.12
N ALA A 131 -8.21 -14.54 21.84
CA ALA A 131 -8.31 -14.59 23.30
C ALA A 131 -9.72 -14.93 23.83
N LEU A 132 -10.72 -15.17 22.96
CA LEU A 132 -12.13 -15.26 23.33
C LEU A 132 -12.44 -16.25 24.46
N ASP A 133 -11.75 -17.38 24.58
CA ASP A 133 -12.03 -18.33 25.66
C ASP A 133 -11.66 -17.77 27.04
N ASN A 134 -10.57 -16.99 27.14
CA ASN A 134 -10.27 -16.21 28.35
C ASN A 134 -11.36 -15.16 28.60
N VAL A 135 -11.88 -14.50 27.55
CA VAL A 135 -12.95 -13.49 27.69
C VAL A 135 -14.27 -14.12 28.14
N LYS A 136 -14.61 -15.33 27.65
CA LYS A 136 -15.75 -16.14 28.12
C LYS A 136 -15.59 -16.49 29.60
N GLU A 137 -14.40 -16.92 30.03
CA GLU A 137 -14.14 -17.27 31.44
C GLU A 137 -14.20 -16.04 32.36
N ILE A 138 -13.59 -14.92 31.97
CA ILE A 138 -13.70 -13.63 32.68
C ILE A 138 -15.17 -13.20 32.79
N ALA A 139 -15.94 -13.31 31.72
CA ALA A 139 -17.37 -12.98 31.70
C ALA A 139 -18.23 -13.90 32.59
N ALA A 140 -17.80 -15.14 32.82
CA ALA A 140 -18.47 -16.08 33.73
C ALA A 140 -18.06 -15.88 35.19
N LEU A 141 -16.82 -15.46 35.46
CA LEU A 141 -16.29 -15.20 36.80
C LEU A 141 -16.72 -13.83 37.37
N ASP A 142 -16.70 -12.79 36.53
CA ASP A 142 -17.10 -11.43 36.88
C ASP A 142 -17.76 -10.74 35.66
N PRO A 143 -19.09 -10.88 35.49
CA PRO A 143 -19.84 -10.19 34.43
C PRO A 143 -19.81 -8.67 34.55
N SER A 144 -19.41 -8.12 35.70
CA SER A 144 -19.29 -6.68 35.93
C SER A 144 -17.88 -6.13 35.64
N SER A 145 -16.93 -7.02 35.32
CA SER A 145 -15.50 -6.71 35.19
C SER A 145 -15.24 -5.55 34.26
N ARG A 146 -14.54 -4.54 34.80
CA ARG A 146 -14.13 -3.32 34.07
C ARG A 146 -13.20 -3.58 32.87
N TYR A 147 -12.66 -4.79 32.74
CA TYR A 147 -11.79 -5.19 31.63
C TYR A 147 -12.54 -5.74 30.42
N LEU A 148 -13.77 -6.24 30.62
CA LEU A 148 -14.55 -6.87 29.54
C LEU A 148 -14.73 -5.96 28.31
N PRO A 149 -15.09 -4.66 28.41
CA PRO A 149 -15.25 -3.82 27.23
C PRO A 149 -13.95 -3.67 26.42
N GLN A 150 -12.80 -3.55 27.09
CA GLN A 150 -11.50 -3.39 26.42
C GLN A 150 -11.03 -4.70 25.76
N LEU A 151 -11.30 -5.85 26.39
CA LEU A 151 -11.02 -7.17 25.84
C LEU A 151 -11.93 -7.48 24.63
N LEU A 152 -13.24 -7.24 24.75
CA LEU A 152 -14.19 -7.38 23.66
C LEU A 152 -13.82 -6.46 22.49
N ALA A 153 -13.47 -5.21 22.74
CA ALA A 153 -12.99 -4.29 21.70
C ALA A 153 -11.69 -4.77 21.03
N ARG A 154 -10.77 -5.40 21.78
CA ARG A 154 -9.54 -6.01 21.22
C ARG A 154 -9.87 -7.15 20.26
N GLU A 155 -10.81 -8.04 20.60
CA GLU A 155 -11.23 -9.13 19.70
C GLU A 155 -12.02 -8.63 18.48
N ILE A 156 -12.82 -7.58 18.63
CA ILE A 156 -13.48 -6.90 17.49
C ILE A 156 -12.44 -6.26 16.56
N ASN A 157 -11.41 -5.59 17.10
CA ASN A 157 -10.36 -4.97 16.27
C ASN A 157 -9.56 -6.03 15.49
N LYS A 158 -9.30 -7.21 16.07
CA LYS A 158 -8.68 -8.34 15.37
C LYS A 158 -9.53 -8.82 14.20
N LEU A 159 -10.83 -9.02 14.43
CA LEU A 159 -11.78 -9.40 13.37
C LEU A 159 -11.90 -8.32 12.28
N GLU A 160 -11.94 -7.04 12.64
CA GLU A 160 -11.95 -5.93 11.69
C GLU A 160 -10.70 -5.96 10.80
N ASP A 161 -9.52 -6.18 11.39
CA ASP A 161 -8.26 -6.22 10.66
C ASP A 161 -8.17 -7.46 9.74
N TRP A 162 -8.40 -8.67 10.27
CA TRP A 162 -8.36 -9.92 9.51
C TRP A 162 -9.41 -9.97 8.39
N MET A 163 -10.59 -9.37 8.58
CA MET A 163 -11.68 -9.43 7.61
C MET A 163 -11.71 -8.23 6.64
N LEU A 164 -11.43 -6.99 7.09
CA LEU A 164 -11.56 -5.79 6.24
C LEU A 164 -10.26 -5.33 5.61
N THR A 165 -9.09 -5.50 6.24
CA THR A 165 -7.81 -5.04 5.65
C THR A 165 -7.58 -5.66 4.26
N PRO A 166 -7.74 -7.00 4.06
CA PRO A 166 -7.63 -7.62 2.73
C PRO A 166 -8.68 -7.13 1.72
N GLN A 167 -9.87 -6.72 2.17
CA GLN A 167 -10.96 -6.29 1.29
C GLN A 167 -10.85 -4.81 0.86
N VAL A 168 -10.26 -3.95 1.70
CA VAL A 168 -10.23 -2.49 1.50
C VAL A 168 -8.89 -2.02 0.95
N THR A 169 -7.78 -2.45 1.55
CA THR A 169 -6.42 -2.00 1.20
C THR A 169 -5.64 -3.01 0.37
N PHE A 170 -6.10 -4.27 0.34
CA PHE A 170 -5.44 -5.45 -0.24
C PHE A 170 -4.10 -5.84 0.41
N PHE A 171 -3.81 -5.31 1.60
CA PHE A 171 -2.80 -5.92 2.49
C PHE A 171 -3.41 -7.10 3.23
N GLU A 172 -2.59 -8.04 3.70
CA GLU A 172 -3.03 -8.98 4.73
C GLU A 172 -3.42 -8.24 6.03
N GLY A 173 -4.30 -8.85 6.83
CA GLY A 173 -4.62 -8.34 8.16
C GLY A 173 -3.47 -8.59 9.14
N GLY A 174 -3.37 -7.75 10.17
CA GLY A 174 -2.34 -7.86 11.20
C GLY A 174 -2.43 -9.16 12.01
N ILE A 175 -1.56 -10.12 11.69
CA ILE A 175 -0.42 -10.58 12.51
C ILE A 175 0.51 -11.31 11.51
N PRO A 176 1.44 -10.60 10.86
CA PRO A 176 2.51 -11.25 10.12
C PRO A 176 3.51 -11.79 11.15
N ASN A 177 3.82 -13.09 11.10
CA ASN A 177 5.07 -13.60 11.68
C ASN A 177 6.25 -13.21 10.77
N TYR A 178 6.42 -11.91 10.53
CA TYR A 178 7.63 -11.38 9.90
C TYR A 178 8.70 -11.29 10.97
N ASP A 179 9.51 -12.35 11.03
CA ASP A 179 10.84 -12.25 11.61
C ASP A 179 11.71 -11.45 10.63
N PHE A 180 12.17 -10.27 11.05
CA PHE A 180 12.95 -9.38 10.18
C PHE A 180 14.35 -9.94 9.86
N ASP A 181 14.77 -11.00 10.55
CA ASP A 181 16.05 -11.69 10.35
C ASP A 181 15.97 -12.86 9.32
N ASP A 182 14.80 -13.12 8.71
CA ASP A 182 14.54 -14.28 7.83
C ASP A 182 14.26 -13.85 6.36
N GLU A 183 15.12 -12.96 5.83
CA GLU A 183 15.04 -12.43 4.44
C GLU A 183 15.31 -13.48 3.34
N GLU A 184 15.77 -14.69 3.68
CA GLU A 184 16.13 -15.74 2.70
C GLU A 184 14.97 -16.67 2.27
N LYS A 185 13.71 -16.36 2.64
CA LYS A 185 12.54 -17.17 2.22
C LYS A 185 11.72 -16.51 1.11
N GLU A 186 11.58 -17.27 0.02
CA GLU A 186 10.78 -16.97 -1.19
C GLU A 186 9.29 -16.71 -0.90
N ASP A 187 8.83 -16.99 0.33
CA ASP A 187 7.47 -16.77 0.82
C ASP A 187 7.24 -15.37 1.43
N ASN A 188 8.29 -14.58 1.69
CA ASN A 188 8.19 -13.24 2.31
C ASN A 188 7.97 -12.11 1.27
N LEU A 189 7.16 -12.35 0.23
CA LEU A 189 6.93 -11.37 -0.83
C LEU A 189 5.75 -10.46 -0.49
N MET A 190 6.01 -9.15 -0.39
CA MET A 190 4.99 -8.15 -0.08
C MET A 190 3.81 -8.28 -1.08
N PRO A 191 2.56 -8.46 -0.60
CA PRO A 191 1.43 -8.60 -1.50
C PRO A 191 1.17 -7.32 -2.30
N GLY A 192 0.24 -7.36 -3.24
CA GLY A 192 -0.26 -6.16 -3.92
C GLY A 192 -1.76 -6.24 -4.15
N GLU A 193 -2.36 -5.26 -4.83
CA GLU A 193 -3.67 -5.45 -5.48
C GLU A 193 -3.54 -6.40 -6.71
N SER A 194 -2.69 -7.43 -6.60
CA SER A 194 -2.32 -8.36 -7.64
C SER A 194 -3.16 -9.62 -7.51
N THR A 195 -3.89 -9.92 -8.58
CA THR A 195 -4.66 -11.16 -8.68
C THR A 195 -3.73 -12.37 -8.84
N GLY A 196 -2.48 -12.15 -9.27
CA GLY A 196 -1.46 -13.20 -9.44
C GLY A 196 -0.88 -13.76 -8.13
N LEU A 197 -0.64 -12.93 -7.11
CA LEU A 197 -0.21 -13.41 -5.78
C LEU A 197 -1.37 -14.12 -5.06
N LEU A 198 -2.55 -13.51 -5.17
CA LEU A 198 -3.79 -14.05 -4.64
C LEU A 198 -4.09 -15.48 -5.12
N GLU A 199 -3.68 -15.96 -6.30
CA GLU A 199 -4.01 -17.35 -6.70
C GLU A 199 -3.44 -18.44 -5.76
N LYS A 200 -2.27 -18.22 -5.15
CA LYS A 200 -1.68 -19.14 -4.15
C LYS A 200 -2.22 -18.91 -2.74
N GLU A 201 -2.51 -17.67 -2.38
CA GLU A 201 -2.95 -17.27 -1.03
C GLU A 201 -4.47 -17.34 -0.83
N ILE A 202 -5.27 -17.15 -1.87
CA ILE A 202 -6.74 -17.22 -1.88
C ILE A 202 -7.27 -18.47 -1.13
N PRO A 203 -6.72 -19.68 -1.30
CA PRO A 203 -7.16 -20.86 -0.55
C PRO A 203 -6.96 -20.68 0.97
N TYR A 204 -5.85 -20.10 1.40
CA TYR A 204 -5.55 -19.81 2.81
C TYR A 204 -6.39 -18.65 3.34
N LEU A 205 -6.48 -17.53 2.61
CA LEU A 205 -7.31 -16.38 2.97
C LEU A 205 -8.80 -16.76 3.07
N LYS A 206 -9.32 -17.58 2.15
CA LYS A 206 -10.70 -18.14 2.25
C LYS A 206 -10.88 -19.04 3.47
N LYS A 207 -9.88 -19.86 3.79
CA LYS A 207 -9.91 -20.77 4.96
C LYS A 207 -9.84 -19.99 6.27
N ASN A 208 -9.03 -18.93 6.34
CA ASN A 208 -8.94 -18.05 7.48
C ASN A 208 -10.25 -17.27 7.65
N LEU A 209 -10.74 -16.59 6.61
CA LEU A 209 -12.03 -15.88 6.61
C LEU A 209 -13.21 -16.76 7.07
N ALA A 210 -13.23 -18.05 6.72
CA ALA A 210 -14.22 -18.99 7.25
C ALA A 210 -14.10 -19.17 8.77
N LYS A 211 -12.89 -19.47 9.28
CA LYS A 211 -12.62 -19.56 10.73
C LYS A 211 -12.86 -18.24 11.46
N ASP A 212 -12.65 -17.10 10.82
CA ASP A 212 -12.83 -15.76 11.40
C ASP A 212 -14.31 -15.42 11.51
N ARG A 213 -15.13 -15.81 10.53
CA ARG A 213 -16.60 -15.77 10.63
C ARG A 213 -17.15 -16.65 11.74
N ASP A 214 -16.59 -17.84 11.95
CA ASP A 214 -16.99 -18.70 13.06
C ASP A 214 -16.64 -18.04 14.42
N TYR A 215 -15.43 -17.49 14.54
CA TYR A 215 -14.99 -16.73 15.73
C TYR A 215 -15.84 -15.49 16.02
N LEU A 216 -16.20 -14.74 14.98
CA LEU A 216 -17.13 -13.61 15.04
C LEU A 216 -18.48 -14.04 15.61
N ARG A 217 -19.04 -15.17 15.16
CA ARG A 217 -20.34 -15.67 15.62
C ARG A 217 -20.29 -16.14 17.08
N GLU A 218 -19.20 -16.74 17.51
CA GLU A 218 -18.98 -17.04 18.93
C GLU A 218 -18.94 -15.76 19.79
N LEU A 219 -18.26 -14.71 19.30
CA LEU A 219 -18.20 -13.41 19.98
C LEU A 219 -19.58 -12.72 20.03
N CYS A 220 -20.38 -12.79 18.97
CA CYS A 220 -21.79 -12.38 18.99
C CYS A 220 -22.59 -13.17 20.05
N GLY A 221 -22.40 -14.49 20.13
CA GLY A 221 -23.04 -15.34 21.15
C GLY A 221 -22.66 -14.96 22.59
N LEU A 222 -21.41 -14.56 22.84
CA LEU A 222 -20.97 -14.02 24.12
C LEU A 222 -21.65 -12.69 24.45
N LEU A 223 -21.72 -11.75 23.50
CA LEU A 223 -22.41 -10.46 23.68
C LEU A 223 -23.91 -10.64 23.97
N GLU A 224 -24.57 -11.55 23.25
CA GLU A 224 -25.97 -11.95 23.50
C GLU A 224 -26.19 -12.57 24.89
N THR A 225 -25.17 -13.22 25.45
CA THR A 225 -25.21 -13.79 26.80
C THR A 225 -25.01 -12.71 27.85
N LEU A 226 -24.03 -11.81 27.65
CA LEU A 226 -23.79 -10.65 28.52
C LEU A 226 -24.99 -9.71 28.58
N LEU A 227 -25.64 -9.42 27.45
CA LEU A 227 -26.83 -8.57 27.37
C LEU A 227 -28.06 -9.13 28.12
N LYS A 228 -28.08 -10.43 28.43
CA LYS A 228 -29.13 -11.09 29.24
C LYS A 228 -28.75 -11.15 30.72
N ASN A 229 -27.49 -10.90 31.08
CA ASN A 229 -27.03 -10.93 32.46
C ASN A 229 -27.29 -9.56 33.14
N PRO A 230 -28.08 -9.51 34.23
CA PRO A 230 -28.39 -8.25 34.91
C PRO A 230 -27.17 -7.61 35.62
N GLU A 231 -26.08 -8.35 35.84
CA GLU A 231 -24.85 -7.83 36.46
C GLU A 231 -23.98 -7.04 35.46
N PHE A 232 -24.01 -7.41 34.17
CA PHE A 232 -23.35 -6.65 33.11
C PHE A 232 -24.03 -5.28 32.92
N LYS A 233 -23.25 -4.19 32.87
CA LYS A 233 -23.79 -2.80 32.87
C LYS A 233 -23.54 -2.03 31.58
N GLN A 234 -22.61 -2.48 30.74
CA GLN A 234 -22.14 -1.74 29.56
C GLN A 234 -23.01 -2.07 28.33
N HIS A 235 -24.33 -1.94 28.46
CA HIS A 235 -25.33 -2.39 27.47
C HIS A 235 -25.17 -1.70 26.11
N ASP A 236 -25.01 -0.37 26.10
CA ASP A 236 -24.85 0.38 24.85
C ASP A 236 -23.56 0.00 24.11
N PHE A 237 -22.46 -0.23 24.84
CA PHE A 237 -21.23 -0.77 24.26
C PHE A 237 -21.48 -2.16 23.63
N ALA A 238 -22.15 -3.07 24.35
CA ALA A 238 -22.43 -4.41 23.83
C ALA A 238 -23.39 -4.41 22.63
N HIS A 239 -24.35 -3.49 22.57
CA HIS A 239 -25.20 -3.31 21.41
C HIS A 239 -24.45 -2.73 20.20
N LEU A 240 -23.57 -1.74 20.39
CA LEU A 240 -22.69 -1.24 19.33
C LEU A 240 -21.72 -2.31 18.82
N ALA A 241 -21.12 -3.07 19.74
CA ALA A 241 -20.23 -4.19 19.44
C ALA A 241 -20.94 -5.27 18.61
N ALA A 242 -22.13 -5.70 19.03
CA ALA A 242 -22.94 -6.67 18.31
C ALA A 242 -23.33 -6.13 16.91
N ALA A 243 -23.76 -4.86 16.82
CA ALA A 243 -24.11 -4.24 15.54
C ALA A 243 -22.93 -4.20 14.56
N HIS A 244 -21.70 -3.93 15.05
CA HIS A 244 -20.49 -3.94 14.22
C HIS A 244 -20.13 -5.35 13.75
N LEU A 245 -20.23 -6.36 14.61
CA LEU A 245 -19.97 -7.75 14.26
C LEU A 245 -21.01 -8.30 13.27
N TYR A 246 -22.30 -7.98 13.44
CA TYR A 246 -23.33 -8.32 12.45
C TYR A 246 -23.10 -7.62 11.11
N TYR A 247 -22.55 -6.40 11.07
CA TYR A 247 -22.06 -5.77 9.84
C TYR A 247 -20.93 -6.61 9.21
N LEU A 248 -19.90 -7.02 9.98
CA LEU A 248 -18.77 -7.81 9.48
C LEU A 248 -19.18 -9.21 8.93
N ASP A 249 -20.28 -9.80 9.40
CA ASP A 249 -20.85 -11.06 8.87
C ASP A 249 -21.95 -10.85 7.81
N HIS A 250 -22.11 -9.64 7.27
CA HIS A 250 -23.11 -9.27 6.26
C HIS A 250 -24.57 -9.48 6.68
N GLN A 251 -24.89 -9.11 7.91
CA GLN A 251 -26.21 -9.22 8.54
C GLN A 251 -26.77 -7.83 8.93
N SER A 252 -26.98 -6.96 7.95
CA SER A 252 -27.52 -5.60 8.14
C SER A 252 -28.82 -5.50 8.96
N THR A 253 -29.73 -6.49 8.90
CA THR A 253 -30.99 -6.44 9.67
C THR A 253 -30.78 -6.67 11.18
N PRO A 254 -30.10 -7.75 11.64
CA PRO A 254 -29.62 -7.84 13.03
C PRO A 254 -28.82 -6.62 13.48
N ALA A 255 -27.90 -6.11 12.65
CA ALA A 255 -27.11 -4.93 12.98
C ALA A 255 -27.98 -3.71 13.31
N ALA A 256 -28.95 -3.38 12.44
CA ALA A 256 -29.91 -2.30 12.69
C ALA A 256 -30.73 -2.54 13.98
N GLY A 257 -31.22 -3.76 14.20
CA GLY A 257 -31.98 -4.13 15.40
C GLY A 257 -31.17 -4.09 16.71
N HIS A 258 -29.84 -4.01 16.65
CA HIS A 258 -28.99 -3.69 17.81
C HIS A 258 -28.80 -2.18 17.98
N LEU A 259 -28.62 -1.42 16.89
CA LEU A 259 -28.51 0.04 16.95
C LEU A 259 -29.77 0.70 17.53
N ASP A 260 -30.95 0.16 17.25
CA ASP A 260 -32.23 0.65 17.80
C ASP A 260 -32.37 0.46 19.33
N LYS A 261 -31.50 -0.37 19.94
CA LYS A 261 -31.47 -0.62 21.40
C LYS A 261 -30.48 0.27 22.15
N VAL A 262 -29.61 1.00 21.44
CA VAL A 262 -28.60 1.91 22.03
C VAL A 262 -29.30 3.13 22.61
N LYS A 263 -29.06 3.44 23.89
CA LYS A 263 -29.81 4.46 24.65
C LYS A 263 -29.09 5.79 24.80
N ASP A 264 -27.76 5.81 24.88
CA ASP A 264 -26.97 7.05 25.02
C ASP A 264 -26.90 7.84 23.71
N GLY A 265 -28.01 8.50 23.40
CA GLY A 265 -28.14 9.41 22.26
C GLY A 265 -27.29 10.69 22.35
N LYS A 266 -26.58 10.94 23.45
CA LYS A 266 -25.90 12.22 23.73
C LYS A 266 -24.38 12.12 23.73
N ASN A 267 -23.81 10.96 24.01
CA ASN A 267 -22.38 10.75 24.00
C ASN A 267 -21.82 10.79 22.56
N PRO A 268 -20.88 11.71 22.23
CA PRO A 268 -20.32 11.84 20.89
C PRO A 268 -19.68 10.56 20.33
N VAL A 269 -19.09 9.72 21.18
CA VAL A 269 -18.45 8.45 20.77
C VAL A 269 -19.50 7.41 20.39
N VAL A 270 -20.61 7.34 21.16
CA VAL A 270 -21.76 6.48 20.84
C VAL A 270 -22.43 6.95 19.55
N GLN A 271 -22.57 8.26 19.36
CA GLN A 271 -23.11 8.82 18.12
C GLN A 271 -22.20 8.58 16.92
N LEU A 272 -20.87 8.69 17.07
CA LEU A 272 -19.91 8.36 16.01
C LEU A 272 -20.08 6.92 15.55
N GLN A 273 -20.02 5.96 16.48
CA GLN A 273 -20.11 4.54 16.17
C GLN A 273 -21.49 4.17 15.59
N THR A 274 -22.57 4.74 16.13
CA THR A 274 -23.94 4.54 15.60
C THR A 274 -24.07 5.03 14.17
N ASN A 275 -23.59 6.24 13.86
CA ASN A 275 -23.66 6.80 12.50
C ASN A 275 -22.75 6.04 11.52
N LEU A 276 -21.57 5.60 11.98
CA LEU A 276 -20.67 4.78 11.19
C LEU A 276 -21.32 3.45 10.81
N ILE A 277 -21.85 2.68 11.76
CA ILE A 277 -22.44 1.37 11.45
C ILE A 277 -23.68 1.53 10.56
N LYS A 278 -24.55 2.55 10.79
CA LYS A 278 -25.69 2.86 9.89
C LYS A 278 -25.24 3.08 8.44
N LEU A 279 -24.12 3.76 8.24
CA LEU A 279 -23.56 4.03 6.92
C LEU A 279 -22.89 2.79 6.31
N LEU A 280 -22.25 1.94 7.12
CA LEU A 280 -21.59 0.71 6.69
C LEU A 280 -22.58 -0.39 6.24
N ILE A 281 -23.76 -0.48 6.86
CA ILE A 281 -24.80 -1.47 6.51
C ILE A 281 -25.73 -1.03 5.37
N LEU A 282 -25.78 0.27 5.06
CA LEU A 282 -26.61 0.83 3.98
C LEU A 282 -26.43 0.12 2.61
N PRO A 283 -25.19 -0.23 2.16
CA PRO A 283 -24.97 -0.90 0.87
C PRO A 283 -25.53 -2.33 0.75
N GLU A 284 -25.86 -2.96 1.89
CA GLU A 284 -26.53 -4.27 1.93
C GLU A 284 -28.07 -4.14 1.85
N GLN A 285 -28.60 -2.94 2.12
CA GLN A 285 -30.02 -2.65 2.18
C GLN A 285 -30.56 -2.03 0.88
N VAL A 286 -29.72 -1.26 0.16
CA VAL A 286 -30.10 -0.53 -1.07
C VAL A 286 -28.97 -0.58 -2.12
N ASP A 287 -29.34 -0.42 -3.40
CA ASP A 287 -28.32 -0.15 -4.44
C ASP A 287 -27.79 1.28 -4.28
N ILE A 288 -26.55 1.39 -3.82
CA ILE A 288 -25.85 2.66 -3.58
C ILE A 288 -25.76 3.58 -4.82
N ARG A 289 -26.02 3.06 -6.01
CA ARG A 289 -26.04 3.87 -7.25
C ARG A 289 -27.26 4.77 -7.37
N PHE A 290 -28.35 4.49 -6.65
CA PHE A 290 -29.59 5.29 -6.74
C PHE A 290 -29.47 6.65 -6.03
N PRO A 291 -30.18 7.71 -6.50
CA PRO A 291 -30.06 9.06 -5.94
C PRO A 291 -30.31 9.16 -4.44
N GLU A 292 -31.33 8.46 -3.94
CA GLU A 292 -31.73 8.48 -2.52
C GLU A 292 -30.64 7.86 -1.63
N ALA A 293 -29.98 6.82 -2.13
CA ALA A 293 -28.85 6.18 -1.46
C ALA A 293 -27.60 7.07 -1.51
N LYS A 294 -27.31 7.72 -2.64
CA LYS A 294 -26.21 8.70 -2.76
C LYS A 294 -26.39 9.88 -1.80
N ASP A 295 -27.61 10.37 -1.66
CA ASP A 295 -27.97 11.43 -0.71
C ASP A 295 -27.85 10.98 0.76
N GLU A 296 -28.23 9.74 1.10
CA GLU A 296 -28.02 9.23 2.47
C GLU A 296 -26.55 8.94 2.77
N ILE A 297 -25.76 8.48 1.78
CA ILE A 297 -24.29 8.36 1.91
C ILE A 297 -23.68 9.74 2.21
N ALA A 298 -24.07 10.79 1.48
CA ALA A 298 -23.58 12.15 1.72
C ALA A 298 -23.94 12.65 3.13
N ARG A 299 -25.19 12.45 3.58
CA ARG A 299 -25.63 12.79 4.94
C ARG A 299 -24.89 11.97 6.00
N GLY A 300 -24.71 10.67 5.79
CA GLY A 300 -23.99 9.78 6.69
C GLY A 300 -22.53 10.17 6.85
N LEU A 301 -21.83 10.43 5.75
CA LEU A 301 -20.44 10.90 5.75
C LEU A 301 -20.31 12.25 6.50
N ALA A 302 -21.23 13.18 6.27
CA ALA A 302 -21.26 14.45 7.01
C ALA A 302 -21.43 14.25 8.53
N ARG A 303 -22.35 13.38 8.97
CA ARG A 303 -22.54 13.04 10.39
C ARG A 303 -21.31 12.34 10.99
N VAL A 304 -20.71 11.38 10.28
CA VAL A 304 -19.47 10.73 10.74
C VAL A 304 -18.33 11.75 10.86
N LYS A 305 -18.19 12.68 9.92
CA LYS A 305 -17.19 13.75 9.95
C LYS A 305 -17.35 14.71 11.13
N GLU A 306 -18.59 15.09 11.45
CA GLU A 306 -18.92 15.93 12.61
C GLU A 306 -18.43 15.28 13.92
N TYR A 307 -18.82 14.04 14.17
CA TYR A 307 -18.46 13.34 15.40
C TYR A 307 -17.01 12.82 15.44
N ALA A 308 -16.35 12.61 14.28
CA ALA A 308 -14.96 12.12 14.22
C ALA A 308 -13.94 13.08 14.87
N SER A 309 -14.30 14.36 15.03
CA SER A 309 -13.49 15.36 15.74
C SER A 309 -13.34 15.09 17.25
N TYR A 310 -14.19 14.25 17.85
CA TYR A 310 -14.22 13.97 19.28
C TYR A 310 -13.42 12.72 19.73
N GLY A 311 -12.60 12.13 18.85
CA GLY A 311 -11.77 10.97 19.19
C GLY A 311 -10.36 11.07 18.60
N GLU A 312 -9.33 10.76 19.42
CA GLU A 312 -7.91 10.81 19.03
C GLU A 312 -7.57 10.00 17.75
N LYS A 313 -8.38 8.99 17.42
CA LYS A 313 -8.21 8.10 16.26
C LYS A 313 -9.05 8.51 15.03
N GLY A 314 -9.92 9.51 15.13
CA GLY A 314 -10.85 9.90 14.05
C GLY A 314 -10.17 10.24 12.72
N LEU A 315 -8.94 10.76 12.80
CA LEU A 315 -8.06 11.11 11.69
C LEU A 315 -7.75 9.94 10.72
N ARG A 316 -7.78 8.68 11.17
CA ARG A 316 -7.46 7.52 10.30
C ARG A 316 -8.69 6.76 9.79
N MET A 317 -9.85 6.98 10.39
CA MET A 317 -11.07 6.23 10.07
C MET A 317 -11.76 6.78 8.81
N TYR A 318 -11.86 8.10 8.69
CA TYR A 318 -12.58 8.76 7.60
C TYR A 318 -12.01 8.44 6.20
N PRO A 319 -10.68 8.52 5.94
CA PRO A 319 -10.12 8.14 4.64
C PRO A 319 -10.19 6.63 4.35
N LYS A 320 -10.20 5.75 5.38
CA LYS A 320 -10.49 4.31 5.21
C LYS A 320 -11.93 4.07 4.75
N LEU A 321 -12.89 4.80 5.32
CA LEU A 321 -14.31 4.74 4.94
C LEU A 321 -14.53 5.20 3.49
N MET A 322 -13.79 6.22 3.04
CA MET A 322 -13.78 6.64 1.63
C MET A 322 -13.27 5.53 0.71
N LEU A 323 -12.15 4.88 1.07
CA LEU A 323 -11.64 3.74 0.31
C LEU A 323 -12.60 2.54 0.31
N TYR A 324 -13.31 2.27 1.41
CA TYR A 324 -14.37 1.26 1.46
C TYR A 324 -15.49 1.54 0.45
N PHE A 325 -16.03 2.77 0.41
CA PHE A 325 -17.02 3.15 -0.61
C PHE A 325 -16.46 3.06 -2.04
N SER A 326 -15.19 3.41 -2.25
CA SER A 326 -14.52 3.21 -3.55
C SER A 326 -14.64 1.75 -4.02
N ARG A 327 -14.30 0.77 -3.15
CA ARG A 327 -14.42 -0.66 -3.49
C ARG A 327 -15.85 -1.08 -3.79
N LEU A 328 -16.84 -0.58 -3.03
CA LEU A 328 -18.24 -0.90 -3.27
C LEU A 328 -18.74 -0.38 -4.63
N TYR A 329 -18.45 0.88 -4.99
CA TYR A 329 -18.81 1.41 -6.31
C TYR A 329 -18.07 0.69 -7.44
N GLN A 330 -16.80 0.31 -7.22
CA GLN A 330 -16.01 -0.49 -8.15
C GLN A 330 -16.68 -1.85 -8.43
N GLN A 331 -17.12 -2.56 -7.38
CA GLN A 331 -17.87 -3.83 -7.50
C GLN A 331 -19.22 -3.66 -8.21
N LYS A 332 -19.86 -2.49 -8.11
CA LYS A 332 -21.12 -2.15 -8.81
C LYS A 332 -20.92 -1.62 -10.24
N GLY A 333 -19.68 -1.53 -10.72
CA GLY A 333 -19.34 -1.08 -12.08
C GLY A 333 -19.53 0.42 -12.31
N ASP A 334 -19.43 1.25 -11.28
CA ASP A 334 -19.48 2.72 -11.35
C ASP A 334 -18.05 3.25 -11.08
N ALA A 335 -17.16 3.16 -12.08
CA ALA A 335 -15.75 3.50 -11.89
C ALA A 335 -15.54 5.00 -11.67
N MET A 336 -16.43 5.84 -12.21
CA MET A 336 -16.45 7.29 -11.96
C MET A 336 -16.61 7.60 -10.47
N THR A 337 -17.69 7.12 -9.83
CA THR A 337 -17.94 7.39 -8.41
C THR A 337 -16.89 6.70 -7.54
N ALA A 338 -16.47 5.48 -7.90
CA ALA A 338 -15.42 4.75 -7.20
C ALA A 338 -14.07 5.48 -7.18
N GLY A 339 -13.66 6.07 -8.31
CA GLY A 339 -12.38 6.79 -8.41
C GLY A 339 -12.36 8.11 -7.66
N LEU A 340 -13.50 8.82 -7.59
CA LEU A 340 -13.60 10.00 -6.74
C LEU A 340 -13.44 9.60 -5.26
N PHE A 341 -14.15 8.57 -4.79
CA PHE A 341 -13.95 8.02 -3.44
C PHE A 341 -12.51 7.55 -3.18
N TYR A 342 -11.85 6.96 -4.18
CA TYR A 342 -10.45 6.49 -4.07
C TYR A 342 -9.49 7.64 -3.76
N ASN A 343 -9.69 8.79 -4.41
CA ASN A 343 -8.86 9.97 -4.21
C ASN A 343 -9.04 10.58 -2.80
N HIS A 344 -10.24 10.50 -2.22
CA HIS A 344 -10.46 10.85 -0.81
C HIS A 344 -9.78 9.87 0.18
N GLY A 345 -9.39 8.68 -0.29
CA GLY A 345 -8.51 7.74 0.41
C GLY A 345 -7.01 7.96 0.13
N TYR A 346 -6.57 9.14 -0.32
CA TYR A 346 -5.19 9.44 -0.76
C TYR A 346 -4.11 8.88 0.19
N ARG A 347 -4.10 9.32 1.46
CA ARG A 347 -3.09 8.96 2.47
C ARG A 347 -3.15 7.52 2.98
N ILE A 348 -4.14 6.72 2.56
CA ILE A 348 -4.20 5.30 2.91
C ILE A 348 -3.23 4.52 2.02
N PRO A 349 -2.30 3.72 2.59
CA PRO A 349 -1.56 2.73 1.83
C PRO A 349 -2.53 1.80 1.12
N LYS A 350 -2.45 1.74 -0.21
CA LYS A 350 -3.01 0.66 -1.02
C LYS A 350 -1.84 -0.24 -1.37
N ASN A 351 -2.06 -1.54 -1.44
CA ASN A 351 -0.97 -2.49 -1.58
C ASN A 351 -0.37 -2.46 -3.00
N ARG A 352 0.55 -1.51 -3.22
CA ARG A 352 1.22 -1.18 -4.49
C ARG A 352 2.15 0.02 -4.32
N TYR A 353 3.20 0.06 -5.12
CA TYR A 353 3.94 1.28 -5.40
C TYR A 353 3.06 2.26 -6.19
N GLN A 354 2.95 3.48 -5.67
CA GLN A 354 2.19 4.55 -6.28
C GLN A 354 3.16 5.67 -6.70
N SER A 355 2.87 6.37 -7.80
CA SER A 355 3.62 7.57 -8.15
C SER A 355 3.49 8.62 -7.03
N GLU A 356 4.60 9.25 -6.64
CA GLU A 356 4.58 10.39 -5.71
C GLU A 356 4.06 11.69 -6.35
N SER A 357 3.73 11.66 -7.65
CA SER A 357 3.22 12.84 -8.35
C SER A 357 1.78 13.18 -8.00
N ASP A 358 1.58 14.35 -7.40
CA ASP A 358 0.26 15.00 -7.18
C ASP A 358 -0.55 15.17 -8.48
N TYR A 359 0.11 15.25 -9.64
CA TYR A 359 -0.59 15.23 -10.94
C TYR A 359 -1.21 13.86 -11.21
N TYR A 360 -0.37 12.81 -11.20
CA TYR A 360 -0.82 11.48 -11.62
C TYR A 360 -1.75 10.83 -10.60
N GLN A 361 -1.54 11.06 -9.30
CA GLN A 361 -2.36 10.49 -8.22
C GLN A 361 -3.87 10.72 -8.44
N LYS A 362 -4.27 11.93 -8.82
CA LYS A 362 -5.67 12.31 -9.09
C LYS A 362 -6.30 11.52 -10.23
N ILE A 363 -5.53 11.19 -11.27
CA ILE A 363 -6.01 10.43 -12.45
C ILE A 363 -5.76 8.92 -12.37
N SER A 364 -4.90 8.47 -11.46
CA SER A 364 -4.37 7.09 -11.41
C SER A 364 -5.44 6.00 -11.31
N TYR A 365 -6.53 6.21 -10.58
CA TYR A 365 -7.64 5.26 -10.55
C TYR A 365 -8.34 5.17 -11.92
N PHE A 366 -8.64 6.31 -12.53
CA PHE A 366 -9.38 6.40 -13.78
C PHE A 366 -8.55 5.85 -14.96
N ASP A 367 -7.25 6.14 -14.99
CA ASP A 367 -6.29 5.60 -15.97
C ASP A 367 -6.25 4.06 -16.01
N ARG A 368 -6.46 3.43 -14.85
CA ARG A 368 -6.43 1.96 -14.70
C ARG A 368 -7.77 1.29 -14.94
N PHE A 369 -8.88 1.93 -14.53
CA PHE A 369 -10.17 1.26 -14.35
C PHE A 369 -11.35 1.90 -15.11
N ALA A 370 -11.26 3.18 -15.52
CA ALA A 370 -12.37 3.86 -16.17
C ALA A 370 -12.37 3.64 -17.69
N LYS A 371 -13.57 3.57 -18.27
CA LYS A 371 -13.80 3.61 -19.71
C LYS A 371 -13.92 5.05 -20.20
N LEU A 372 -13.82 5.27 -21.51
CA LEU A 372 -13.93 6.61 -22.11
C LEU A 372 -15.27 7.29 -21.76
N GLU A 373 -16.35 6.52 -21.73
CA GLU A 373 -17.70 7.00 -21.39
C GLU A 373 -17.81 7.42 -19.91
N GLU A 374 -17.01 6.81 -19.01
CA GLU A 374 -16.94 7.18 -17.59
C GLU A 374 -16.05 8.41 -17.36
N VAL A 375 -15.01 8.61 -18.19
CA VAL A 375 -14.22 9.85 -18.20
C VAL A 375 -15.07 11.01 -18.75
N ASP A 376 -15.90 10.79 -19.78
CA ASP A 376 -16.86 11.78 -20.26
C ASP A 376 -17.91 12.15 -19.21
N ALA A 377 -18.45 11.16 -18.48
CA ALA A 377 -19.34 11.41 -17.35
C ALA A 377 -18.66 12.27 -16.27
N LEU A 378 -17.37 12.03 -16.01
CA LEU A 378 -16.58 12.83 -15.05
C LEU A 378 -16.30 14.26 -15.54
N ILE A 379 -16.04 14.45 -16.83
CA ILE A 379 -15.91 15.77 -17.46
C ILE A 379 -17.21 16.55 -17.32
N ALA A 380 -18.34 15.93 -17.69
CA ALA A 380 -19.67 16.52 -17.54
C ALA A 380 -20.00 16.85 -16.08
N LEU A 381 -19.62 15.98 -15.14
CA LEU A 381 -19.77 16.23 -13.70
C LEU A 381 -18.93 17.42 -13.22
N ARG A 382 -17.69 17.59 -13.70
CA ARG A 382 -16.85 18.77 -13.38
C ARG A 382 -17.39 20.08 -13.95
N GLN A 383 -18.28 20.02 -14.96
CA GLN A 383 -18.95 21.17 -15.57
C GLN A 383 -20.38 21.41 -15.03
N LYS A 384 -20.89 20.52 -14.17
CA LYS A 384 -22.26 20.55 -13.66
C LYS A 384 -22.45 21.73 -12.70
N GLU A 385 -23.32 22.68 -13.06
CA GLU A 385 -23.61 23.87 -12.23
C GLU A 385 -24.16 23.52 -10.83
N ASN A 386 -25.00 22.47 -10.77
CA ASN A 386 -25.72 22.08 -9.56
C ASN A 386 -25.45 20.59 -9.24
N PRO A 387 -24.28 20.26 -8.66
CA PRO A 387 -24.00 18.91 -8.17
C PRO A 387 -24.86 18.57 -6.94
N THR A 388 -25.20 17.29 -6.83
CA THR A 388 -25.84 16.67 -5.65
C THR A 388 -24.94 16.78 -4.41
N ALA A 389 -25.48 16.49 -3.23
CA ALA A 389 -24.72 16.54 -1.99
C ALA A 389 -23.48 15.63 -2.01
N LEU A 390 -23.59 14.41 -2.59
CA LEU A 390 -22.47 13.48 -2.70
C LEU A 390 -21.44 13.95 -3.73
N GLU A 391 -21.88 14.36 -4.92
CA GLU A 391 -21.01 14.90 -5.95
C GLU A 391 -20.22 16.11 -5.43
N LYS A 392 -20.88 17.04 -4.72
CA LYS A 392 -20.23 18.21 -4.12
C LYS A 392 -19.18 17.83 -3.07
N LEU A 393 -19.44 16.78 -2.28
CA LEU A 393 -18.47 16.25 -1.31
C LEU A 393 -17.25 15.65 -2.02
N LEU A 394 -17.49 14.83 -3.04
CA LEU A 394 -16.47 14.10 -3.81
C LEU A 394 -15.65 14.95 -4.80
N LEU A 395 -16.12 16.15 -5.11
CA LEU A 395 -15.41 17.14 -5.93
C LEU A 395 -14.64 18.17 -5.09
N ALA A 396 -14.76 18.14 -3.76
CA ALA A 396 -14.09 19.07 -2.86
C ALA A 396 -12.63 18.68 -2.61
N PRO A 397 -11.76 19.63 -2.19
CA PRO A 397 -10.42 19.32 -1.73
C PRO A 397 -10.43 18.42 -0.48
N LEU A 398 -9.35 17.67 -0.26
CA LEU A 398 -9.16 16.84 0.92
C LEU A 398 -9.25 17.68 2.19
N ASN A 399 -10.09 17.24 3.13
CA ASN A 399 -10.26 17.88 4.42
C ASN A 399 -9.22 17.39 5.44
N GLN A 400 -9.17 18.03 6.62
CA GLN A 400 -8.18 17.71 7.66
C GLN A 400 -8.17 16.24 8.09
N LEU A 401 -9.31 15.53 8.08
CA LEU A 401 -9.36 14.09 8.39
C LEU A 401 -8.80 13.22 7.27
N GLU A 402 -8.80 13.70 6.02
CA GLU A 402 -8.34 12.94 4.83
C GLU A 402 -6.86 13.21 4.53
N ASN A 403 -6.39 14.43 4.83
CA ASN A 403 -5.01 14.85 4.69
C ASN A 403 -4.17 14.66 5.97
N ALA A 404 -4.74 14.04 7.01
CA ALA A 404 -4.07 13.83 8.29
C ALA A 404 -2.81 12.96 8.14
N TYR A 405 -1.65 13.53 8.46
CA TYR A 405 -0.37 12.84 8.43
C TYR A 405 -0.04 12.17 9.76
N ASN A 406 0.55 10.98 9.73
CA ASN A 406 1.29 10.46 10.88
C ASN A 406 2.73 10.96 10.81
N GLN A 407 3.14 11.82 11.73
CA GLN A 407 4.48 12.42 11.75
C GLN A 407 5.59 11.35 11.70
N GLY A 408 6.61 11.55 10.87
CA GLY A 408 7.76 10.64 10.81
C GLY A 408 8.73 10.84 9.64
N TRP A 409 8.24 11.12 8.42
CA TRP A 409 9.07 11.02 7.20
C TRP A 409 8.96 12.19 6.20
N TYR A 410 8.04 13.14 6.40
CA TYR A 410 7.83 14.28 5.50
C TYR A 410 7.79 15.60 6.29
N ASN A 411 8.23 16.68 5.65
CA ASN A 411 8.35 18.02 6.26
C ASN A 411 6.98 18.60 6.64
N GLU A 412 6.94 19.44 7.69
CA GLU A 412 5.70 20.04 8.21
C GLU A 412 4.92 20.83 7.13
N ASP A 413 5.62 21.45 6.17
CA ASP A 413 5.02 22.17 5.05
C ASP A 413 4.05 21.30 4.22
N GLU A 414 4.37 20.01 4.00
CA GLU A 414 3.51 19.08 3.24
C GLU A 414 2.19 18.75 3.94
N ALA A 415 2.17 18.80 5.28
CA ALA A 415 0.98 18.53 6.07
C ALA A 415 -0.04 19.69 6.01
N THR A 416 0.40 20.90 5.64
CA THR A 416 -0.46 22.09 5.54
C THR A 416 -1.06 22.30 4.14
N LYS A 417 -0.48 21.68 3.10
CA LYS A 417 -0.94 21.83 1.71
C LYS A 417 -2.35 21.23 1.54
N VAL A 418 -3.32 22.06 1.17
CA VAL A 418 -4.63 21.60 0.71
C VAL A 418 -4.45 20.87 -0.62
N LEU A 419 -4.89 19.62 -0.70
CA LEU A 419 -4.79 18.78 -1.88
C LEU A 419 -6.16 18.66 -2.56
N GLU A 420 -6.21 18.93 -3.87
CA GLU A 420 -7.40 18.69 -4.68
C GLU A 420 -7.64 17.18 -4.82
N ALA A 421 -8.83 16.70 -4.46
CA ALA A 421 -9.18 15.28 -4.60
C ALA A 421 -9.58 14.94 -6.04
N ALA A 422 -10.35 15.81 -6.70
CA ALA A 422 -10.81 15.60 -8.07
C ALA A 422 -9.79 16.09 -9.11
N PRO A 423 -9.64 15.40 -10.26
CA PRO A 423 -8.88 15.91 -11.40
C PRO A 423 -9.40 17.26 -11.91
N SER A 424 -8.50 18.09 -12.46
CA SER A 424 -8.89 19.26 -13.25
C SER A 424 -9.52 18.82 -14.59
N LEU A 425 -10.30 19.70 -15.23
CA LEU A 425 -10.84 19.42 -16.57
C LEU A 425 -9.73 19.10 -17.58
N GLU A 426 -8.61 19.81 -17.51
CA GLU A 426 -7.46 19.58 -18.38
C GLU A 426 -6.85 18.20 -18.15
N GLN A 427 -6.71 17.77 -16.89
CA GLN A 427 -6.27 16.40 -16.58
C GLN A 427 -7.23 15.33 -17.12
N LEU A 428 -8.54 15.59 -17.14
CA LEU A 428 -9.53 14.65 -17.69
C LEU A 428 -9.50 14.59 -19.22
N TYR A 429 -9.33 15.72 -19.90
CA TYR A 429 -9.15 15.75 -21.35
C TYR A 429 -7.83 15.09 -21.79
N GLU A 430 -6.76 15.29 -21.02
CA GLU A 430 -5.49 14.62 -21.26
C GLU A 430 -5.62 13.10 -21.04
N LEU A 431 -6.26 12.68 -19.94
CA LEU A 431 -6.55 11.28 -19.66
C LEU A 431 -7.40 10.63 -20.75
N LYS A 432 -8.50 11.28 -21.15
CA LYS A 432 -9.39 10.79 -22.22
C LYS A 432 -8.59 10.58 -23.51
N GLY A 433 -7.79 11.57 -23.90
CA GLY A 433 -6.99 11.47 -25.12
C GLY A 433 -5.95 10.35 -25.07
N THR A 434 -5.29 10.15 -23.92
CA THR A 434 -4.33 9.05 -23.74
C THR A 434 -5.02 7.68 -23.76
N ILE A 435 -6.16 7.49 -23.10
CA ILE A 435 -6.94 6.24 -23.19
C ILE A 435 -7.40 5.98 -24.63
N ALA A 436 -7.84 7.01 -25.36
CA ALA A 436 -8.26 6.90 -26.76
C ALA A 436 -7.08 6.54 -27.70
N ILE A 437 -5.86 7.04 -27.47
CA ILE A 437 -4.64 6.60 -28.18
C ILE A 437 -4.38 5.10 -27.97
N ARG A 438 -4.47 4.63 -26.72
CA ARG A 438 -4.29 3.19 -26.41
C ARG A 438 -5.31 2.34 -27.16
N GLN A 439 -6.55 2.81 -27.30
CA GLN A 439 -7.62 2.18 -28.07
C GLN A 439 -7.59 2.46 -29.59
N ASN A 440 -6.56 3.15 -30.11
CA ASN A 440 -6.41 3.51 -31.52
C ASN A 440 -7.54 4.40 -32.10
N ARG A 441 -8.18 5.22 -31.26
CA ARG A 441 -9.24 6.17 -31.65
C ARG A 441 -8.65 7.58 -31.79
N LEU A 442 -7.91 7.84 -32.87
CA LEU A 442 -7.07 9.04 -32.98
C LEU A 442 -7.89 10.33 -33.07
N GLU A 443 -9.02 10.34 -33.77
CA GLU A 443 -9.92 11.48 -33.88
C GLU A 443 -10.56 11.84 -32.54
N GLU A 444 -10.99 10.83 -31.76
CA GLU A 444 -11.53 11.01 -30.41
C GLU A 444 -10.46 11.56 -29.46
N ALA A 445 -9.23 11.04 -29.57
CA ALA A 445 -8.09 11.53 -28.80
C ALA A 445 -7.71 12.96 -29.14
N LEU A 446 -7.70 13.32 -30.43
CA LEU A 446 -7.42 14.68 -30.87
C LEU A 446 -8.52 15.64 -30.39
N ALA A 447 -9.80 15.26 -30.51
CA ALA A 447 -10.92 16.06 -30.03
C ALA A 447 -10.81 16.35 -28.52
N ALA A 448 -10.42 15.36 -27.72
CA ALA A 448 -10.15 15.56 -26.29
C ALA A 448 -8.99 16.55 -26.06
N PHE A 449 -7.85 16.36 -26.74
CA PHE A 449 -6.69 17.23 -26.55
C PHE A 449 -6.88 18.66 -27.05
N GLU A 450 -7.77 18.95 -28.01
CA GLU A 450 -8.07 20.33 -28.47
C GLU A 450 -8.70 21.20 -27.39
N HIS A 451 -9.21 20.63 -26.29
CA HIS A 451 -9.59 21.39 -25.09
C HIS A 451 -8.39 21.88 -24.26
N LEU A 452 -7.16 21.45 -24.57
CA LEU A 452 -5.94 21.81 -23.85
C LEU A 452 -5.19 22.96 -24.52
N PRO A 453 -4.75 23.99 -23.79
CA PRO A 453 -3.91 25.05 -24.34
C PRO A 453 -2.53 24.49 -24.76
N ASP A 454 -1.87 25.12 -25.73
CA ASP A 454 -0.55 24.65 -26.20
C ASP A 454 0.55 24.72 -25.12
N ALA A 455 0.40 25.63 -24.15
CA ALA A 455 1.27 25.75 -22.99
C ALA A 455 1.22 24.54 -22.05
N TYR A 456 0.09 23.81 -22.03
CA TYR A 456 -0.15 22.69 -21.11
C TYR A 456 0.99 21.66 -21.11
N TRP A 457 1.48 21.32 -22.30
CA TRP A 457 2.52 20.32 -22.53
C TRP A 457 3.92 20.74 -22.07
N ASN A 458 4.13 22.04 -21.84
CA ASN A 458 5.36 22.61 -21.28
C ASN A 458 5.31 22.78 -19.77
N GLU A 459 4.12 23.04 -19.22
CA GLU A 459 3.92 23.52 -17.85
C GLU A 459 3.40 22.43 -16.90
N HIS A 460 2.78 21.37 -17.43
CA HIS A 460 2.17 20.30 -16.63
C HIS A 460 2.90 18.97 -16.79
N TYR A 461 3.12 18.31 -15.65
CA TYR A 461 3.74 16.99 -15.53
C TYR A 461 5.10 16.88 -16.25
N ALA A 462 5.50 15.70 -16.71
CA ALA A 462 6.79 15.47 -17.37
C ALA A 462 6.73 15.49 -18.92
N PHE A 463 5.58 15.88 -19.52
CA PHE A 463 5.37 15.82 -20.97
C PHE A 463 6.47 16.52 -21.78
N LYS A 464 6.93 17.68 -21.31
CA LYS A 464 8.04 18.45 -21.89
C LYS A 464 9.32 17.64 -22.13
N TYR A 465 9.62 16.69 -21.24
CA TYR A 465 10.87 15.91 -21.26
C TYR A 465 10.74 14.64 -22.11
N HIS A 466 9.53 14.11 -22.28
CA HIS A 466 9.25 12.83 -22.94
C HIS A 466 8.43 12.96 -24.24
N LEU A 467 8.18 14.19 -24.72
CA LEU A 467 7.62 14.51 -26.03
C LEU A 467 8.55 15.46 -26.84
N ALA A 468 9.86 15.34 -26.60
CA ALA A 468 10.89 16.22 -27.16
C ALA A 468 11.55 15.68 -28.45
N GLN A 469 11.17 14.48 -28.92
CA GLN A 469 11.78 13.79 -30.06
C GLN A 469 10.76 13.60 -31.18
N GLU A 470 11.18 13.71 -32.44
CA GLU A 470 10.33 13.50 -33.63
C GLU A 470 9.73 12.08 -33.62
N PRO A 471 8.41 11.91 -33.35
CA PRO A 471 7.80 10.58 -33.25
C PRO A 471 7.78 9.80 -34.57
N PHE A 472 7.86 10.48 -35.72
CA PHE A 472 7.81 9.82 -37.04
C PHE A 472 9.19 9.32 -37.52
N ALA A 473 10.25 9.40 -36.71
CA ALA A 473 11.59 8.92 -37.05
C ALA A 473 11.87 7.47 -36.58
N THR A 474 12.62 6.71 -37.39
CA THR A 474 13.03 5.31 -37.13
C THR A 474 14.35 5.13 -36.38
N VAL A 475 15.25 6.09 -36.53
CA VAL A 475 16.65 5.99 -36.10
C VAL A 475 17.09 7.38 -35.61
N LYS A 476 18.27 7.50 -35.00
CA LYS A 476 18.89 8.81 -34.69
C LYS A 476 19.20 9.66 -35.93
N THR A 477 18.88 9.15 -37.12
CA THR A 477 19.09 9.70 -38.44
C THR A 477 17.76 9.66 -39.22
N TYR A 478 17.06 10.80 -39.34
CA TYR A 478 16.98 11.58 -40.58
C TYR A 478 15.86 12.65 -40.55
N PRO A 479 16.13 13.92 -40.94
CA PRO A 479 17.42 14.58 -41.05
C PRO A 479 17.83 15.18 -39.70
N TRP A 480 19.12 15.11 -39.34
CA TRP A 480 19.66 15.88 -38.21
C TRP A 480 20.74 16.84 -38.68
N GLN A 481 20.31 18.04 -39.09
CA GLN A 481 21.18 19.23 -39.19
C GLN A 481 20.39 20.46 -38.74
N GLY A 482 20.79 21.01 -37.59
CA GLY A 482 20.22 22.23 -37.01
C GLY A 482 19.18 21.95 -35.92
N GLU A 483 19.61 22.08 -34.67
CA GLU A 483 18.80 22.21 -33.45
C GLU A 483 17.81 21.07 -33.10
N THR A 484 17.61 20.83 -31.79
CA THR A 484 16.44 20.13 -31.26
C THR A 484 15.20 21.01 -31.44
N LEU A 485 14.71 21.07 -32.68
CA LEU A 485 13.64 21.97 -33.10
C LEU A 485 12.26 21.40 -32.83
N LYS A 486 11.46 22.25 -32.17
CA LYS A 486 10.02 22.12 -31.89
C LYS A 486 9.68 21.09 -30.82
N LEU A 487 9.06 21.58 -29.73
CA LEU A 487 8.39 20.72 -28.78
C LEU A 487 7.17 20.09 -29.46
N TYR A 488 7.11 18.76 -29.51
CA TYR A 488 5.94 18.07 -30.03
C TYR A 488 4.91 17.96 -28.89
N ASN A 489 3.66 18.30 -29.17
CA ASN A 489 2.56 18.06 -28.25
C ASN A 489 1.61 16.99 -28.83
N LYS A 490 0.87 16.30 -27.97
CA LYS A 490 0.02 15.17 -28.39
C LYS A 490 -0.96 15.58 -29.52
N LYS A 491 -1.46 16.82 -29.51
CA LYS A 491 -2.28 17.40 -30.60
C LYS A 491 -1.57 17.39 -31.95
N ALA A 492 -0.37 17.96 -32.05
CA ALA A 492 0.37 18.07 -33.30
C ALA A 492 0.72 16.69 -33.86
N ILE A 493 1.12 15.77 -32.98
CA ILE A 493 1.41 14.37 -33.34
C ILE A 493 0.15 13.71 -33.90
N LEU A 494 -1.00 13.80 -33.23
CA LEU A 494 -2.25 13.19 -33.70
C LEU A 494 -2.78 13.79 -35.00
N LYS A 495 -2.70 15.12 -35.19
CA LYS A 495 -3.05 15.75 -36.48
C LYS A 495 -2.27 15.11 -37.62
N ARG A 496 -0.95 14.98 -37.46
CA ARG A 496 -0.09 14.35 -38.46
C ARG A 496 -0.38 12.85 -38.65
N MET A 497 -0.69 12.12 -37.58
CA MET A 497 -1.11 10.71 -37.69
C MET A 497 -2.41 10.53 -38.47
N ILE A 498 -3.42 11.39 -38.25
CA ILE A 498 -4.71 11.33 -38.96
C ILE A 498 -4.55 11.69 -40.45
N GLU A 499 -3.67 12.66 -40.77
CA GLU A 499 -3.27 12.92 -42.16
C GLU A 499 -2.61 11.68 -42.80
N LEU A 500 -1.66 11.07 -42.12
CA LEU A 500 -0.96 9.87 -42.58
C LEU A 500 -1.90 8.68 -42.74
N GLN A 501 -2.90 8.51 -41.88
CA GLN A 501 -3.90 7.45 -42.03
C GLN A 501 -4.71 7.63 -43.32
N LYS A 502 -5.14 8.85 -43.64
CA LYS A 502 -5.83 9.17 -44.91
C LYS A 502 -4.92 9.00 -46.14
N GLN A 503 -3.62 9.26 -46.00
CA GLN A 503 -2.64 8.97 -47.06
C GLN A 503 -2.43 7.46 -47.25
N ALA A 504 -2.43 6.68 -46.16
CA ALA A 504 -2.30 5.22 -46.18
C ALA A 504 -3.52 4.47 -46.78
N GLU A 505 -4.65 5.15 -46.98
CA GLU A 505 -5.81 4.59 -47.71
C GLU A 505 -5.62 4.63 -49.24
N GLN A 506 -4.74 5.50 -49.76
CA GLN A 506 -4.56 5.73 -51.19
C GLN A 506 -3.43 4.87 -51.75
N ALA A 507 -3.76 3.82 -52.51
CA ALA A 507 -2.78 2.88 -53.04
C ALA A 507 -1.72 3.54 -53.95
N GLY A 508 -0.43 3.29 -53.65
CA GLY A 508 0.71 3.82 -54.40
C GLY A 508 1.95 4.02 -53.51
N PRO A 509 3.04 4.62 -54.01
CA PRO A 509 4.26 4.84 -53.22
C PRO A 509 4.03 5.64 -51.93
N GLN A 510 3.10 6.60 -51.96
CA GLN A 510 2.68 7.40 -50.80
C GLN A 510 2.03 6.55 -49.69
N GLN A 511 1.38 5.43 -50.03
CA GLN A 511 0.86 4.48 -49.05
C GLN A 511 1.98 3.85 -48.22
N ALA A 512 3.08 3.47 -48.89
CA ALA A 512 4.20 2.82 -48.23
C ALA A 512 4.89 3.77 -47.25
N GLU A 513 5.16 5.00 -47.67
CA GLU A 513 5.73 6.06 -46.83
C GLU A 513 4.79 6.40 -45.65
N ALA A 514 3.49 6.58 -45.91
CA ALA A 514 2.54 6.92 -44.86
C ALA A 514 2.38 5.80 -43.82
N CYS A 515 2.32 4.54 -44.25
CA CYS A 515 2.32 3.39 -43.36
C CYS A 515 3.62 3.27 -42.56
N TYR A 516 4.77 3.54 -43.17
CA TYR A 516 6.07 3.53 -42.49
C TYR A 516 6.15 4.59 -41.39
N LEU A 517 5.77 5.84 -41.69
CA LEU A 517 5.76 6.92 -40.69
C LEU A 517 4.78 6.63 -39.54
N LEU A 518 3.61 6.04 -39.83
CA LEU A 518 2.70 5.56 -38.77
C LEU A 518 3.32 4.44 -37.93
N GLY A 519 4.04 3.50 -38.54
CA GLY A 519 4.82 2.49 -37.85
C GLY A 519 5.80 3.12 -36.86
N ASN A 520 6.52 4.17 -37.29
CA ASN A 520 7.49 4.90 -36.46
C ASN A 520 6.83 5.58 -35.27
N ALA A 521 5.69 6.25 -35.50
CA ALA A 521 4.92 6.86 -34.42
C ALA A 521 4.51 5.83 -33.38
N TYR A 522 3.89 4.71 -33.80
CA TYR A 522 3.49 3.67 -32.85
C TYR A 522 4.68 2.98 -32.18
N TYR A 523 5.80 2.77 -32.88
CA TYR A 523 7.05 2.29 -32.27
C TYR A 523 7.50 3.24 -31.16
N ASN A 524 7.54 4.55 -31.45
CA ASN A 524 7.98 5.56 -30.50
C ASN A 524 7.05 5.75 -29.30
N PHE A 525 5.82 5.24 -29.34
CA PHE A 525 4.89 5.26 -28.20
C PHE A 525 4.98 4.00 -27.32
N THR A 526 5.74 2.98 -27.73
CA THR A 526 5.99 1.77 -26.93
C THR A 526 6.97 2.03 -25.80
N TYR A 527 7.16 1.05 -24.91
CA TYR A 527 8.24 1.07 -23.93
C TYR A 527 9.62 1.33 -24.57
N TRP A 528 9.86 0.77 -25.76
CA TRP A 528 11.15 0.90 -26.48
C TRP A 528 11.31 2.24 -27.23
N GLY A 529 10.32 3.12 -27.12
CA GLY A 529 10.19 4.35 -27.87
C GLY A 529 10.52 5.62 -27.07
N GLN A 530 10.98 6.66 -27.76
CA GLN A 530 11.36 7.94 -27.13
C GLN A 530 10.17 8.84 -26.74
N ASN A 531 8.97 8.52 -27.22
CA ASN A 531 7.73 9.25 -26.99
C ASN A 531 6.71 8.40 -26.20
N TRP A 532 7.18 7.52 -25.30
CA TRP A 532 6.35 6.61 -24.51
C TRP A 532 5.25 7.32 -23.70
N MET A 533 5.40 8.61 -23.40
CA MET A 533 4.37 9.44 -22.75
C MET A 533 3.10 9.65 -23.60
N MET A 534 3.10 9.24 -24.87
CA MET A 534 1.89 9.10 -25.69
C MET A 534 0.99 7.94 -25.23
N PHE A 535 1.53 6.98 -24.48
CA PHE A 535 0.85 5.74 -24.07
C PHE A 535 0.85 5.52 -22.55
N SER A 536 1.94 5.84 -21.84
CA SER A 536 2.09 5.63 -20.40
C SER A 536 2.29 6.94 -19.62
N TYR A 537 2.07 6.91 -18.31
CA TYR A 537 2.38 8.02 -17.40
C TYR A 537 3.70 7.85 -16.65
N GLY A 538 4.21 6.62 -16.54
CA GLY A 538 5.57 6.36 -16.06
C GLY A 538 6.24 5.23 -16.82
N GLN A 539 7.55 5.09 -16.61
CA GLN A 539 8.37 4.03 -17.19
C GLN A 539 9.40 3.56 -16.16
N SER A 540 9.62 2.26 -16.05
CA SER A 540 10.62 1.64 -15.19
C SER A 540 11.30 0.47 -15.88
N VAL A 541 12.61 0.33 -15.73
CA VAL A 541 13.39 -0.82 -16.23
C VAL A 541 12.89 -2.16 -15.70
N ALA A 542 12.22 -2.14 -14.53
CA ALA A 542 11.67 -3.32 -13.91
C ALA A 542 10.55 -3.98 -14.77
N GLU A 543 9.87 -3.21 -15.63
CA GLU A 543 8.81 -3.69 -16.55
C GLU A 543 9.28 -4.80 -17.51
N LEU A 544 10.59 -4.92 -17.75
CA LEU A 544 11.18 -5.88 -18.68
C LEU A 544 11.48 -7.26 -18.07
N THR A 545 11.09 -7.51 -16.82
CA THR A 545 11.44 -8.74 -16.10
C THR A 545 10.20 -9.43 -15.54
N LYS A 546 10.23 -10.75 -15.50
CA LYS A 546 9.24 -11.55 -14.78
C LYS A 546 9.50 -11.44 -13.30
N SER A 547 8.78 -10.54 -12.67
CA SER A 547 8.75 -10.47 -11.22
C SER A 547 7.32 -10.29 -10.75
N LEU A 548 7.00 -10.94 -9.63
CA LEU A 548 5.73 -10.73 -8.91
C LEU A 548 5.56 -9.27 -8.49
N TYR A 549 6.62 -8.45 -8.56
CA TYR A 549 6.63 -7.03 -8.26
C TYR A 549 6.42 -6.12 -9.48
N THR A 550 6.72 -6.53 -10.71
CA THR A 550 6.89 -5.61 -11.86
C THR A 550 5.67 -5.46 -12.76
N SER A 551 4.49 -5.85 -12.26
CA SER A 551 3.24 -5.77 -12.99
C SER A 551 2.50 -4.43 -12.82
N PHE A 552 1.59 -4.13 -13.76
CA PHE A 552 0.62 -3.03 -13.63
C PHE A 552 -0.24 -3.15 -12.36
N GLU A 553 -0.36 -4.31 -11.73
CA GLU A 553 -1.15 -4.47 -10.50
C GLU A 553 -0.45 -3.79 -9.31
N ASN A 554 0.89 -3.78 -9.32
CA ASN A 554 1.77 -3.32 -8.24
C ASN A 554 2.35 -1.92 -8.46
N TYR A 555 2.50 -1.45 -9.70
CA TYR A 555 2.95 -0.08 -9.99
C TYR A 555 1.80 0.72 -10.60
N SER A 556 1.43 1.84 -9.96
CA SER A 556 0.19 2.54 -10.34
C SER A 556 0.23 3.16 -11.74
N PHE A 557 1.42 3.61 -12.19
CA PHE A 557 1.67 4.43 -13.38
C PHE A 557 1.93 3.66 -14.69
N MET A 558 2.04 2.34 -14.61
CA MET A 558 2.26 1.47 -15.79
C MET A 558 0.94 1.23 -16.52
N PRO A 559 0.95 1.12 -17.87
CA PRO A 559 -0.27 0.80 -18.61
C PRO A 559 -0.74 -0.61 -18.25
N ASN A 560 -2.03 -0.88 -18.38
CA ASN A 560 -2.59 -2.19 -18.05
C ASN A 560 -1.99 -3.28 -18.95
N GLY A 561 -1.02 -4.04 -18.42
CA GLY A 561 -0.33 -5.11 -19.14
C GLY A 561 -1.29 -6.15 -19.68
N LYS A 562 -2.30 -6.59 -18.91
CA LYS A 562 -3.29 -7.59 -19.38
C LYS A 562 -4.05 -7.15 -20.64
N THR A 563 -4.25 -5.84 -20.82
CA THR A 563 -4.96 -5.27 -21.97
C THR A 563 -4.04 -4.86 -23.11
N TYR A 564 -2.88 -4.28 -22.80
CA TYR A 564 -2.04 -3.55 -23.77
C TYR A 564 -0.64 -4.15 -23.98
N PHE A 565 -0.37 -5.37 -23.49
CA PHE A 565 0.96 -6.00 -23.59
C PHE A 565 1.49 -6.03 -25.02
N LYS A 566 0.64 -6.45 -25.95
CA LYS A 566 1.02 -6.64 -27.36
C LYS A 566 1.39 -5.31 -28.01
N GLU A 567 0.65 -4.26 -27.70
CA GLU A 567 0.81 -2.92 -28.28
C GLU A 567 2.02 -2.19 -27.69
N TYR A 568 2.17 -2.22 -26.35
CA TYR A 568 3.15 -1.39 -25.64
C TYR A 568 4.50 -2.08 -25.41
N TYR A 569 4.54 -3.41 -25.27
CA TYR A 569 5.76 -4.17 -25.03
C TYR A 569 6.20 -5.00 -26.25
N GLN A 570 5.28 -5.62 -26.99
CA GLN A 570 5.59 -6.42 -28.19
C GLN A 570 5.42 -5.66 -29.52
N LEU A 571 5.18 -4.34 -29.48
CA LEU A 571 5.11 -3.44 -30.64
C LEU A 571 4.15 -3.87 -31.77
N SER A 572 3.12 -4.66 -31.45
CA SER A 572 2.21 -5.31 -32.41
C SER A 572 1.66 -4.36 -33.48
N ARG A 573 1.28 -3.16 -33.04
CA ARG A 573 0.70 -2.11 -33.87
C ARG A 573 1.72 -1.50 -34.84
N ALA A 574 2.94 -1.25 -34.37
CA ALA A 574 4.03 -0.74 -35.20
C ALA A 574 4.38 -1.76 -36.30
N ALA A 575 4.57 -3.03 -35.91
CA ALA A 575 4.83 -4.14 -36.83
C ALA A 575 3.73 -4.27 -37.90
N ALA A 576 2.45 -4.16 -37.54
CA ALA A 576 1.34 -4.21 -38.49
C ALA A 576 1.37 -3.06 -39.52
N TYR A 577 1.77 -1.85 -39.12
CA TYR A 577 1.95 -0.73 -40.05
C TYR A 577 3.18 -0.92 -40.95
N TYR A 578 4.29 -1.45 -40.44
CA TYR A 578 5.45 -1.79 -41.26
C TYR A 578 5.15 -2.91 -42.27
N GLN A 579 4.35 -3.91 -41.90
CA GLN A 579 3.90 -4.96 -42.84
C GLN A 579 3.05 -4.36 -43.98
N LYS A 580 2.10 -3.46 -43.66
CA LYS A 580 1.34 -2.71 -44.68
C LYS A 580 2.25 -1.86 -45.57
N ALA A 581 3.25 -1.19 -44.98
CA ALA A 581 4.22 -0.39 -45.72
C ALA A 581 5.00 -1.24 -46.74
N TYR A 582 5.46 -2.44 -46.35
CA TYR A 582 6.15 -3.37 -47.24
C TYR A 582 5.23 -3.91 -48.34
N GLN A 583 3.98 -4.26 -48.00
CA GLN A 583 2.98 -4.77 -48.95
C GLN A 583 2.59 -3.75 -50.03
N ALA A 584 2.71 -2.45 -49.75
CA ALA A 584 2.50 -1.36 -50.71
C ALA A 584 3.63 -1.23 -51.78
N LYS A 585 4.64 -2.12 -51.75
CA LYS A 585 5.77 -2.18 -52.71
C LYS A 585 6.57 -0.86 -52.81
N PRO A 586 7.22 -0.44 -51.71
CA PRO A 586 8.12 0.72 -51.68
C PRO A 586 9.33 0.53 -52.60
N ASP A 587 10.06 1.62 -52.84
CA ASP A 587 11.40 1.54 -53.43
C ASP A 587 12.39 0.78 -52.51
N ALA A 588 13.57 0.46 -53.03
CA ALA A 588 14.56 -0.35 -52.34
C ALA A 588 15.14 0.29 -51.06
N GLU A 589 15.18 1.63 -50.96
CA GLU A 589 15.70 2.32 -49.78
C GLU A 589 14.66 2.31 -48.65
N LEU A 590 13.39 2.62 -48.96
CA LEU A 590 12.30 2.55 -48.00
C LEU A 590 11.99 1.09 -47.61
N ALA A 591 12.05 0.13 -48.55
CA ALA A 591 11.92 -1.30 -48.26
C ALA A 591 13.01 -1.80 -47.29
N ALA A 592 14.25 -1.32 -47.43
CA ALA A 592 15.33 -1.64 -46.50
C ALA A 592 15.01 -1.15 -45.08
N ARG A 593 14.61 0.13 -44.93
CA ARG A 593 14.24 0.71 -43.62
C ARG A 593 13.06 -0.02 -42.96
N ILE A 594 12.03 -0.36 -43.74
CA ILE A 594 10.88 -1.15 -43.25
C ILE A 594 11.33 -2.53 -42.79
N THR A 595 12.20 -3.22 -43.54
CA THR A 595 12.69 -4.55 -43.18
C THR A 595 13.54 -4.52 -41.90
N PHE A 596 14.36 -3.47 -41.72
CA PHE A 596 15.09 -3.23 -40.48
C PHE A 596 14.13 -3.05 -39.29
N MET A 597 13.10 -2.20 -39.41
CA MET A 597 12.14 -1.98 -38.32
C MET A 597 11.27 -3.20 -38.01
N LEU A 598 10.95 -4.03 -39.01
CA LEU A 598 10.30 -5.33 -38.77
C LEU A 598 11.21 -6.24 -37.93
N GLY A 599 12.51 -6.29 -38.21
CA GLY A 599 13.49 -7.01 -37.39
C GLY A 599 13.64 -6.44 -35.99
N THR A 600 13.59 -5.12 -35.81
CA THR A 600 13.63 -4.47 -34.49
C THR A 600 12.36 -4.77 -33.68
N CYS A 601 11.18 -4.70 -34.29
CA CYS A 601 9.93 -5.09 -33.63
C CYS A 601 9.94 -6.57 -33.23
N ASP A 602 10.41 -7.44 -34.14
CA ASP A 602 10.50 -8.88 -33.90
C ASP A 602 11.54 -9.23 -32.81
N LYS A 603 12.68 -8.50 -32.74
CA LYS A 603 13.68 -8.63 -31.66
C LYS A 603 13.03 -8.41 -30.29
N TYR A 604 12.33 -7.30 -30.11
CA TYR A 604 11.72 -6.93 -28.83
C TYR A 604 10.44 -7.71 -28.51
N ALA A 605 9.68 -8.16 -29.52
CA ALA A 605 8.54 -9.06 -29.30
C ALA A 605 8.98 -10.40 -28.69
N HIS A 606 10.18 -10.88 -29.06
CA HIS A 606 10.87 -12.05 -28.51
C HIS A 606 11.84 -11.73 -27.36
N HIS A 607 11.68 -10.59 -26.68
CA HIS A 607 12.35 -10.34 -25.40
C HIS A 607 12.03 -11.47 -24.39
N ASP A 608 12.98 -11.80 -23.52
CA ASP A 608 12.81 -12.86 -22.52
C ASP A 608 11.96 -12.37 -21.34
N TRP A 609 10.65 -12.30 -21.56
CA TRP A 609 9.64 -11.89 -20.57
C TRP A 609 9.52 -12.85 -19.39
N ASP A 610 10.20 -14.00 -19.39
CA ASP A 610 10.21 -14.97 -18.31
C ASP A 610 11.45 -14.87 -17.39
N ARG A 611 12.41 -13.99 -17.72
CA ARG A 611 13.65 -13.73 -16.97
C ARG A 611 13.40 -13.00 -15.65
N ASP A 612 14.02 -13.46 -14.57
CA ASP A 612 13.97 -12.78 -13.25
C ASP A 612 14.94 -11.58 -13.20
N TYR A 613 14.62 -10.59 -12.37
CA TYR A 613 15.38 -9.34 -12.23
C TYR A 613 16.80 -9.53 -11.67
N TRP A 614 17.04 -10.66 -10.98
CA TRP A 614 18.31 -10.99 -10.34
C TRP A 614 19.22 -11.93 -11.16
N GLU A 615 18.80 -12.39 -12.34
CA GLU A 615 19.66 -13.21 -13.21
C GLU A 615 20.67 -12.33 -13.96
N ASP A 616 21.98 -12.63 -13.86
CA ASP A 616 23.04 -11.93 -14.59
C ASP A 616 22.87 -12.00 -16.12
N GLU A 617 23.28 -10.95 -16.85
CA GLU A 617 23.13 -10.88 -18.32
C GLU A 617 24.03 -11.87 -19.10
N GLU A 618 25.05 -12.46 -18.47
CA GLU A 618 26.19 -13.06 -19.19
C GLU A 618 25.92 -14.44 -19.84
N GLU A 619 24.82 -15.14 -19.54
CA GLU A 619 24.66 -16.56 -19.92
C GLU A 619 23.77 -16.87 -21.16
N LYS A 620 23.08 -15.90 -21.78
CA LYS A 620 22.23 -16.15 -22.98
C LYS A 620 22.66 -15.36 -24.22
N GLU A 621 22.85 -16.06 -25.34
CA GLU A 621 23.00 -15.42 -26.67
C GLU A 621 21.70 -14.67 -27.03
N PRO A 622 21.78 -13.41 -27.52
CA PRO A 622 20.59 -12.60 -27.80
C PRO A 622 19.79 -13.16 -28.98
N TYR A 623 18.46 -13.07 -28.91
CA TYR A 623 17.59 -13.40 -30.05
C TYR A 623 17.86 -12.47 -31.23
N ILE A 624 18.12 -13.06 -32.40
CA ILE A 624 18.35 -12.34 -33.66
C ILE A 624 17.21 -12.64 -34.64
N SER A 625 16.50 -11.58 -35.05
CA SER A 625 15.38 -11.71 -35.98
C SER A 625 15.80 -12.18 -37.39
N PRO A 626 15.06 -13.12 -38.01
CA PRO A 626 15.23 -13.49 -39.43
C PRO A 626 15.06 -12.32 -40.42
N PHE A 627 14.34 -11.26 -40.03
CA PHE A 627 14.23 -10.05 -40.86
C PHE A 627 15.59 -9.36 -41.04
N PHE A 628 16.53 -9.49 -40.10
CA PHE A 628 17.86 -8.91 -40.25
C PHE A 628 18.72 -9.65 -41.30
N ASP A 629 18.58 -10.97 -41.43
CA ASP A 629 19.21 -11.69 -42.55
C ASP A 629 18.60 -11.23 -43.89
N THR A 630 17.27 -11.09 -43.96
CA THR A 630 16.57 -10.56 -45.15
C THR A 630 17.03 -9.14 -45.49
N PHE A 631 17.20 -8.28 -44.47
CA PHE A 631 17.70 -6.92 -44.59
C PHE A 631 19.10 -6.86 -45.22
N ARG A 632 20.02 -7.70 -44.73
CA ARG A 632 21.37 -7.85 -45.32
C ARG A 632 21.30 -8.38 -46.75
N ASP A 633 20.61 -9.49 -46.97
CA ASP A 633 20.69 -10.26 -48.21
C ASP A 633 20.00 -9.56 -49.39
N GLN A 634 18.91 -8.82 -49.13
CA GLN A 634 18.19 -8.06 -50.17
C GLN A 634 18.70 -6.63 -50.32
N PHE A 635 19.12 -5.97 -49.24
CA PHE A 635 19.37 -4.53 -49.23
C PHE A 635 20.80 -4.11 -48.86
N GLY A 636 21.76 -5.03 -48.71
CA GLY A 636 23.14 -4.76 -48.29
C GLY A 636 23.91 -3.67 -49.07
N ASN A 637 23.46 -3.33 -50.28
CA ASN A 637 24.04 -2.28 -51.12
C ASN A 637 23.36 -0.90 -50.99
N SER A 638 22.18 -0.82 -50.36
CA SER A 638 21.40 0.43 -50.20
C SER A 638 22.08 1.44 -49.28
N ALA A 639 21.69 2.71 -49.37
CA ALA A 639 22.14 3.74 -48.43
C ALA A 639 21.55 3.51 -47.03
N ALA A 640 20.25 3.19 -46.96
CA ALA A 640 19.52 2.85 -45.75
C ALA A 640 20.16 1.68 -44.98
N TYR A 641 20.69 0.66 -45.67
CA TYR A 641 21.41 -0.44 -45.02
C TYR A 641 22.65 0.05 -44.26
N ARG A 642 23.47 0.89 -44.88
CA ARG A 642 24.67 1.45 -44.23
C ARG A 642 24.31 2.34 -43.03
N GLU A 643 23.27 3.15 -43.17
CA GLU A 643 22.76 4.07 -42.14
C GLU A 643 22.24 3.32 -40.91
N CYS A 644 21.26 2.42 -41.08
CA CYS A 644 20.68 1.66 -39.98
C CYS A 644 21.71 0.74 -39.29
N LEU A 645 22.71 0.25 -40.03
CA LEU A 645 23.78 -0.56 -39.47
C LEU A 645 24.79 0.27 -38.66
N SER A 646 25.08 1.52 -39.05
CA SER A 646 25.94 2.41 -38.26
C SER A 646 25.33 2.79 -36.92
N ASP A 647 24.00 2.87 -36.84
CA ASP A 647 23.26 3.18 -35.62
C ASP A 647 22.95 1.92 -34.75
N CYS A 648 23.36 0.72 -35.16
CA CYS A 648 23.17 -0.53 -34.41
C CYS A 648 24.44 -1.40 -34.31
N PRO A 649 25.34 -1.11 -33.33
CA PRO A 649 26.60 -1.83 -33.16
C PRO A 649 26.46 -3.35 -32.95
N GLU A 650 25.46 -3.78 -32.17
CA GLU A 650 25.15 -5.20 -31.94
C GLU A 650 24.89 -5.95 -33.25
N LEU A 651 24.12 -5.35 -34.15
CA LEU A 651 23.77 -5.94 -35.44
C LEU A 651 24.97 -5.96 -36.39
N ALA A 652 25.81 -4.93 -36.35
CA ALA A 652 27.07 -4.89 -37.07
C ALA A 652 28.00 -6.04 -36.63
N ASP A 653 28.08 -6.33 -35.33
CA ASP A 653 28.90 -7.43 -34.80
C ASP A 653 28.30 -8.82 -35.11
N TYR A 654 26.98 -8.98 -35.09
CA TYR A 654 26.31 -10.18 -35.59
C TYR A 654 26.69 -10.48 -37.05
N PHE A 655 26.61 -9.48 -37.94
CA PHE A 655 26.98 -9.68 -39.34
C PHE A 655 28.48 -9.94 -39.53
N LYS A 656 29.38 -9.35 -38.73
CA LYS A 656 30.82 -9.68 -38.74
C LYS A 656 31.06 -11.16 -38.37
N LYS A 657 30.45 -11.64 -37.27
CA LYS A 657 30.57 -13.05 -36.82
C LYS A 657 30.11 -14.01 -37.92
N LYS A 658 29.01 -13.70 -38.61
CA LYS A 658 28.43 -14.53 -39.68
C LYS A 658 29.21 -14.47 -41.00
N GLY A 659 29.78 -13.32 -41.35
CA GLY A 659 30.61 -13.14 -42.54
C GLY A 659 32.00 -13.79 -42.47
N GLY A 660 32.55 -14.00 -41.26
CA GLY A 660 33.85 -14.65 -41.06
C GLY A 660 33.89 -16.17 -41.32
N GLY A 661 32.75 -16.81 -41.60
CA GLY A 661 32.65 -18.27 -41.73
C GLY A 661 33.03 -18.86 -43.10
N GLY A 662 33.42 -18.04 -44.08
CA GLY A 662 33.49 -18.45 -45.49
C GLY A 662 34.78 -18.11 -46.24
N GLY A 663 35.93 -18.73 -45.87
CA GLY A 663 37.09 -18.74 -46.77
C GLY A 663 38.46 -19.00 -46.14
N GLY A 664 39.18 -20.01 -46.64
CA GLY A 664 40.66 -20.08 -46.56
C GLY A 664 41.21 -21.03 -45.49
N GLY A 665 41.77 -22.15 -45.94
CA GLY A 665 42.31 -23.20 -45.06
C GLY A 665 43.71 -22.95 -44.47
N GLY A 666 44.02 -23.76 -43.45
CA GLY A 666 45.38 -24.26 -43.19
C GLY A 666 46.25 -23.46 -42.22
N GLY A 667 46.32 -23.92 -40.97
CA GLY A 667 47.35 -23.49 -40.00
C GLY A 667 47.05 -24.04 -38.61
N GLY A 668 47.90 -24.93 -38.08
CA GLY A 668 47.66 -25.62 -36.81
C GLY A 668 48.12 -24.84 -35.57
N GLY A 669 47.51 -25.15 -34.42
CA GLY A 669 47.92 -24.65 -33.10
C GLY A 669 47.01 -25.22 -32.01
N GLY A 670 47.48 -26.22 -31.27
CA GLY A 670 46.66 -26.93 -30.27
C GLY A 670 46.56 -26.22 -28.92
N GLY A 671 45.50 -26.53 -28.16
CA GLY A 671 45.30 -25.97 -26.81
C GLY A 671 43.98 -26.44 -26.18
N GLY A 672 43.91 -27.72 -25.79
CA GLY A 672 42.66 -28.29 -25.27
C GLY A 672 42.29 -27.79 -23.86
N LYS A 673 41.03 -27.39 -23.66
CA LYS A 673 40.44 -27.26 -22.32
C LYS A 673 39.70 -28.56 -21.95
N LYS A 674 40.23 -29.28 -20.95
CA LYS A 674 39.50 -30.34 -20.27
C LYS A 674 38.51 -29.73 -19.28
N SER A 675 37.27 -30.19 -19.31
CA SER A 675 36.31 -30.02 -18.21
C SER A 675 36.77 -30.79 -16.96
N ARG A 676 36.48 -30.26 -15.77
CA ARG A 676 36.24 -31.02 -14.51
C ARG A 676 35.52 -30.14 -13.47
N PRO A 677 34.87 -30.72 -12.43
CA PRO A 677 33.61 -30.17 -11.91
C PRO A 677 33.65 -29.70 -10.43
N ARG A 678 32.50 -29.18 -9.99
CA ARG A 678 32.19 -28.66 -8.63
C ARG A 678 32.64 -29.58 -7.47
N ARG A 679 33.21 -28.92 -6.45
CA ARG A 679 33.13 -29.18 -4.98
C ARG A 679 33.12 -27.77 -4.36
N GLY A 680 32.47 -27.46 -3.24
CA GLY A 680 32.11 -28.26 -2.07
C GLY A 680 32.70 -27.53 -0.85
N ALA A 681 31.84 -26.98 0.02
CA ALA A 681 32.16 -25.92 0.99
C ALA A 681 33.28 -26.21 2.00
N THR A 682 33.94 -25.15 2.52
CA THR A 682 33.96 -24.76 3.97
C THR A 682 34.86 -23.55 4.28
N ASN A 683 34.40 -22.72 5.23
CA ASN A 683 35.13 -21.88 6.22
C ASN A 683 35.81 -20.53 5.84
N ASN A 684 35.40 -19.53 6.64
CA ASN A 684 35.97 -18.20 6.97
C ASN A 684 37.34 -18.30 7.73
N PRO A 685 38.07 -17.22 8.12
CA PRO A 685 37.87 -15.77 7.90
C PRO A 685 39.17 -14.96 7.53
N ASP A 686 39.08 -13.63 7.67
CA ASP A 686 40.14 -12.60 7.93
C ASP A 686 40.91 -11.88 6.79
N HIS A 687 40.65 -10.56 6.73
CA HIS A 687 41.55 -9.41 6.44
C HIS A 687 42.57 -9.43 5.26
N PHE A 688 42.48 -8.44 4.35
CA PHE A 688 43.37 -7.25 4.35
C PHE A 688 42.98 -6.14 3.32
N PHE A 689 43.25 -4.91 3.73
CA PHE A 689 42.90 -3.56 3.23
C PHE A 689 43.37 -3.05 1.84
N PHE A 690 42.66 -1.99 1.37
CA PHE A 690 43.11 -0.81 0.58
C PHE A 690 43.67 -1.03 -0.86
N ALA A 691 43.52 -0.13 -1.86
CA ALA A 691 42.65 1.03 -2.15
C ALA A 691 42.75 1.32 -3.69
N SER A 692 42.24 2.37 -4.36
CA SER A 692 41.47 3.60 -4.03
C SER A 692 40.92 4.22 -5.34
N GLY A 693 39.74 4.85 -5.34
CA GLY A 693 39.22 5.64 -6.47
C GLY A 693 37.85 6.26 -6.18
N GLY A 694 37.84 7.47 -5.61
CA GLY A 694 36.64 8.07 -4.99
C GLY A 694 35.68 8.84 -5.92
N PRO A 695 34.46 9.16 -5.43
CA PRO A 695 33.41 9.86 -6.18
C PRO A 695 33.56 11.41 -6.17
N PRO A 696 32.91 12.13 -7.10
CA PRO A 696 32.84 13.59 -7.08
C PRO A 696 31.90 14.13 -5.96
N ALA A 697 32.15 15.38 -5.56
CA ALA A 697 31.73 15.93 -4.27
C ALA A 697 30.32 16.59 -4.22
N PRO A 698 29.71 16.71 -3.02
CA PRO A 698 28.47 17.47 -2.79
C PRO A 698 28.69 18.96 -2.54
N THR A 699 27.72 19.78 -2.95
CA THR A 699 27.60 21.24 -2.70
C THR A 699 26.81 21.54 -1.40
N PRO A 700 26.81 22.79 -0.87
CA PRO A 700 27.02 22.98 0.57
C PRO A 700 25.77 23.21 1.44
N LEU A 701 25.95 22.95 2.73
CA LEU A 701 24.96 23.11 3.81
C LEU A 701 24.56 24.58 4.07
N PRO A 702 23.29 24.87 4.44
CA PRO A 702 22.86 26.17 4.94
C PRO A 702 23.29 26.39 6.42
N PRO A 703 23.37 27.66 6.89
CA PRO A 703 23.90 28.00 8.21
C PRO A 703 22.92 27.74 9.37
N GLN A 704 23.46 27.36 10.53
CA GLN A 704 22.67 27.17 11.76
C GLN A 704 22.22 28.51 12.39
N PRO A 705 21.00 28.57 12.98
CA PRO A 705 20.58 29.69 13.83
C PRO A 705 21.20 29.62 15.25
N PRO A 706 21.34 30.75 15.95
CA PRO A 706 22.11 30.84 17.19
C PRO A 706 21.37 30.30 18.42
N GLN A 707 22.10 29.59 19.29
CA GLN A 707 21.67 29.24 20.64
C GLN A 707 21.44 30.50 21.51
N ARG A 708 20.41 30.48 22.35
CA ARG A 708 20.31 31.33 23.55
C ARG A 708 19.85 30.49 24.74
N LEU A 709 20.33 30.92 25.91
CA LEU A 709 20.10 30.40 27.26
C LEU A 709 18.62 30.47 27.68
#